data_AF-A0A2N8M423-F1
#
_entry.id   AF-A0A2N8M423-F1
#
_cell.length_a   1.000
_cell.length_b   1.000
_cell.length_c   1.000
_cell.angle_alpha   90.00
_cell.angle_beta   90.00
_cell.angle_gamma   90.00
#
_symmetry.space_group_name_H-M   'P 1'
#
loop_
_entity.id
_entity.type
_entity.pdbx_description
1 polymer ?
#
loop_
_entity_poly.entity_id
_entity_poly.type
_entity_poly.pdbx_seq_one_letter_code
_entity_poly.pdbx_strand_id
1 'polypeptide(L)'
;MIIAMGAGLQGRVAVYRYLIGFLLVLFAQSGWSGASEALGFYQRGYQAESRGAFEEAIEWYRKAIAERDGDGRITFPGEVSYEWYETPRGMARRKIESASRSEPYFPAQRMNALLAKQEAAQIAARSQQQKRDKFINPPALRVAVELLDAGNDRIVDGGENGKLLVTLTNHGGSAADNVVLTIRRSDSDLSLPSQIPLGTVGAGDSVVRAIAYQAGKRLSGGTLSLRLTAKDSDGFEAPESVLESVARAYQPARILVRSPSIRRGEGNLLIIGYELVNAGRGAARDVDLTLNLKSDAILRDDADRHRRIAAISPGESLPVEFGLYTSRAPGDGLEIGLTVREAQATSEQDTSLALMVPAGAYSSGGELLANSPPLGASEIENVSLAIPQGLRSESLAVGVVIGNGRYRHLDAVRFAHQDARVISDHVVQAMGYPEEGVKLQQDMTTRDFRRLFGTRERGFRDGLLYRRVELNARRRENPPVFVYYSGHGAPSLDEDGKAYLVPVDTTLRDLPYEGYALEDFYDSLAALPSNNVTVVLDACFSGASNDGLLQKDISPALLRSAGSITPASMSEASIFTSTSPNQVSYWFNEGRHSLFTYFFLKGLRGAADDDGDNRITSGELHQYLGWNVADHILETRKPSDQTPQLVGNKDRLLAVYSGEQP
;
A
#
# COMPACT_ATOMS: atom_id res chain seq x y z
N MET A 1 -9.72 -31.02 95.40
CA MET A 1 -9.75 -31.22 96.86
C MET A 1 -9.14 -29.97 97.49
N ILE A 2 -9.98 -29.24 98.21
CA ILE A 2 -9.76 -27.92 98.85
C ILE A 2 -8.77 -28.11 100.02
N ILE A 3 -7.89 -27.15 100.36
CA ILE A 3 -7.90 -26.30 101.60
C ILE A 3 -6.53 -25.58 101.65
N ALA A 4 -6.48 -24.25 101.47
CA ALA A 4 -6.47 -23.16 102.48
C ALA A 4 -5.07 -22.88 103.08
N MET A 5 -4.42 -21.76 102.72
CA MET A 5 -4.45 -20.43 103.37
C MET A 5 -3.76 -20.36 104.75
N GLY A 6 -2.82 -19.41 104.88
CA GLY A 6 -2.25 -18.98 106.16
C GLY A 6 -1.21 -17.88 105.99
N ALA A 7 -1.67 -16.63 105.95
CA ALA A 7 -0.86 -15.41 105.86
C ALA A 7 -0.14 -15.07 107.18
N GLY A 8 0.95 -14.30 107.10
CA GLY A 8 1.61 -13.69 108.26
C GLY A 8 2.57 -12.58 107.85
N LEU A 9 2.07 -11.33 107.91
CA LEU A 9 2.71 -10.08 107.53
C LEU A 9 3.80 -9.62 108.54
N GLN A 10 4.83 -9.00 107.97
CA GLN A 10 5.52 -7.76 108.39
C GLN A 10 6.28 -7.66 109.73
N GLY A 11 7.58 -7.39 109.59
CA GLY A 11 8.46 -6.85 110.63
C GLY A 11 9.62 -6.03 110.04
N ARG A 12 9.31 -4.79 109.64
CA ARG A 12 10.12 -3.55 109.68
C ARG A 12 11.51 -3.45 109.01
N VAL A 13 11.54 -2.46 108.13
CA VAL A 13 12.61 -1.75 107.41
C VAL A 13 13.64 -1.07 108.34
N ALA A 14 14.84 -0.94 107.76
CA ALA A 14 15.96 -0.01 108.05
C ALA A 14 17.01 -0.43 109.09
N VAL A 15 18.18 -0.89 108.59
CA VAL A 15 19.42 -0.11 108.66
C VAL A 15 20.24 -0.35 107.38
N TYR A 16 20.17 0.59 106.45
CA TYR A 16 21.18 0.81 105.41
C TYR A 16 22.36 1.52 106.07
N ARG A 17 23.55 0.90 106.06
CA ARG A 17 24.91 1.49 106.07
C ARG A 17 25.94 0.50 106.60
N TYR A 18 26.27 -0.49 105.78
CA TYR A 18 27.65 -0.97 105.58
C TYR A 18 27.74 -1.49 104.15
N LEU A 19 27.65 -0.52 103.25
CA LEU A 19 27.93 -0.61 101.83
C LEU A 19 29.45 -0.43 101.68
N ILE A 20 30.01 -0.96 100.59
CA ILE A 20 31.32 -0.61 100.00
C ILE A 20 32.49 -1.49 100.47
N GLY A 21 32.63 -2.66 99.84
CA GLY A 21 33.85 -3.49 99.95
C GLY A 21 33.81 -4.79 99.15
N PHE A 22 32.63 -5.36 98.92
CA PHE A 22 32.49 -6.68 98.28
C PHE A 22 31.82 -6.68 96.90
N LEU A 23 31.59 -5.50 96.32
CA LEU A 23 30.83 -5.32 95.06
C LEU A 23 31.70 -5.00 93.84
N LEU A 24 32.99 -5.35 93.87
CA LEU A 24 33.94 -5.08 92.77
C LEU A 24 34.68 -6.32 92.24
N VAL A 25 34.31 -7.55 92.65
CA VAL A 25 34.92 -8.79 92.14
C VAL A 25 33.92 -9.72 91.45
N LEU A 26 32.61 -9.52 91.63
CA LEU A 26 31.58 -10.37 90.99
C LEU A 26 31.02 -9.85 89.65
N PHE A 27 31.36 -8.62 89.23
CA PHE A 27 31.03 -8.12 87.88
C PHE A 27 32.10 -8.44 86.81
N ALA A 28 33.23 -9.02 87.21
CA ALA A 28 34.30 -9.39 86.30
C ALA A 28 34.35 -10.90 85.99
N GLN A 29 33.36 -11.70 86.40
CA GLN A 29 33.31 -13.14 86.03
C GLN A 29 32.11 -13.51 85.14
N SER A 30 31.02 -12.73 85.16
CA SER A 30 29.84 -13.02 84.32
C SER A 30 30.00 -12.67 82.85
N GLY A 31 30.88 -11.73 82.49
CA GLY A 31 31.21 -11.42 81.09
C GLY A 31 32.21 -12.38 80.45
N TRP A 32 32.87 -13.23 81.24
CA TRP A 32 34.01 -14.06 80.82
C TRP A 32 33.57 -15.47 80.47
N SER A 33 32.55 -16.01 81.15
CA SER A 33 31.89 -17.27 80.77
C SER A 33 31.34 -17.18 79.35
N GLY A 34 30.58 -16.12 79.04
CA GLY A 34 29.98 -15.90 77.72
C GLY A 34 31.01 -15.75 76.60
N ALA A 35 32.15 -15.07 76.82
CA ALA A 35 33.20 -14.96 75.80
C ALA A 35 33.91 -16.30 75.52
N SER A 36 34.12 -17.12 76.55
CA SER A 36 34.72 -18.45 76.40
C SER A 36 33.78 -19.45 75.72
N GLU A 37 32.50 -19.38 76.06
CA GLU A 37 31.44 -20.22 75.52
C GLU A 37 31.11 -19.87 74.08
N ALA A 38 31.03 -18.56 73.76
CA ALA A 38 30.90 -18.05 72.40
C ALA A 38 32.05 -18.53 71.49
N LEU A 39 33.31 -18.44 71.96
CA LEU A 39 34.46 -18.94 71.21
C LEU A 39 34.40 -20.47 71.02
N GLY A 40 33.97 -21.20 72.04
CA GLY A 40 33.78 -22.65 71.97
C GLY A 40 32.72 -23.06 70.93
N PHE A 41 31.58 -22.36 70.88
CA PHE A 41 30.57 -22.58 69.84
C PHE A 41 31.07 -22.21 68.45
N TYR A 42 31.80 -21.10 68.30
CA TYR A 42 32.41 -20.72 67.02
C TYR A 42 33.43 -21.76 66.53
N GLN A 43 34.27 -22.30 67.41
CA GLN A 43 35.24 -23.35 67.05
C GLN A 43 34.56 -24.66 66.63
N ARG A 44 33.46 -25.04 67.30
CA ARG A 44 32.65 -26.20 66.88
C ARG A 44 31.99 -25.96 65.53
N GLY A 45 31.46 -24.76 65.30
CA GLY A 45 30.93 -24.36 63.99
C GLY A 45 31.99 -24.44 62.89
N TYR A 46 33.20 -23.97 63.17
CA TYR A 46 34.33 -24.05 62.24
C TYR A 46 34.75 -25.49 61.92
N GLN A 47 34.75 -26.38 62.92
CA GLN A 47 35.03 -27.81 62.71
C GLN A 47 33.90 -28.55 61.98
N ALA A 48 32.65 -28.15 62.20
CA ALA A 48 31.52 -28.68 61.44
C ALA A 48 31.60 -28.23 59.97
N GLU A 49 31.91 -26.95 59.72
CA GLU A 49 32.09 -26.38 58.38
C GLU A 49 33.23 -27.08 57.62
N SER A 50 34.38 -27.31 58.26
CA SER A 50 35.54 -27.94 57.62
C SER A 50 35.32 -29.41 57.22
N ARG A 51 34.36 -30.09 57.87
CA ARG A 51 33.96 -31.46 57.55
C ARG A 51 32.77 -31.53 56.58
N GLY A 52 32.26 -30.39 56.12
CA GLY A 52 31.12 -30.30 55.19
C GLY A 52 29.75 -30.42 55.86
N ALA A 53 29.66 -30.44 57.20
CA ALA A 53 28.40 -30.48 57.94
C ALA A 53 27.81 -29.06 58.09
N PHE A 54 27.35 -28.49 56.98
CA PHE A 54 26.99 -27.07 56.91
C PHE A 54 25.77 -26.67 57.77
N GLU A 55 24.77 -27.53 57.91
CA GLU A 55 23.61 -27.28 58.79
C GLU A 55 24.03 -27.25 60.26
N GLU A 56 24.86 -28.20 60.67
CA GLU A 56 25.43 -28.25 62.02
C GLU A 56 26.29 -27.01 62.30
N ALA A 57 27.10 -26.58 61.32
CA ALA A 57 27.93 -25.39 61.43
C ALA A 57 27.09 -24.10 61.62
N ILE A 58 25.99 -23.95 60.86
CA ILE A 58 25.06 -22.82 60.99
C ILE A 58 24.44 -22.79 62.40
N GLU A 59 24.03 -23.93 62.95
CA GLU A 59 23.50 -23.99 64.32
C GLU A 59 24.54 -23.58 65.38
N TRP A 60 25.78 -24.05 65.23
CA TRP A 60 26.86 -23.67 66.14
C TRP A 60 27.22 -22.20 66.03
N TYR A 61 27.25 -21.62 64.83
CA TYR A 61 27.46 -20.18 64.65
C TYR A 61 26.28 -19.36 65.20
N ARG A 62 25.04 -19.81 65.03
CA ARG A 62 23.86 -19.18 65.66
C ARG A 62 23.96 -19.17 67.18
N LYS A 63 24.38 -20.29 67.80
CA LYS A 63 24.64 -20.37 69.25
C LYS A 63 25.77 -19.43 69.66
N ALA A 64 26.84 -19.34 68.88
CA ALA A 64 27.94 -18.42 69.13
C ALA A 64 27.46 -16.95 69.14
N ILE A 65 26.67 -16.54 68.14
CA ILE A 65 26.10 -15.18 68.02
C ILE A 65 25.14 -14.88 69.17
N ALA A 66 24.32 -15.86 69.58
CA ALA A 66 23.40 -15.71 70.71
C ALA A 66 24.13 -15.43 72.03
N GLU A 67 25.31 -16.03 72.23
CA GLU A 67 26.17 -15.76 73.38
C GLU A 67 26.95 -14.43 73.24
N ARG A 68 27.41 -14.12 72.02
CA ARG A 68 28.10 -12.86 71.73
C ARG A 68 27.93 -12.45 70.28
N ASP A 69 27.25 -11.32 70.09
CA ASP A 69 27.07 -10.71 68.77
C ASP A 69 28.29 -9.90 68.33
N GLY A 70 28.52 -9.83 67.01
CA GLY A 70 29.58 -9.06 66.38
C GLY A 70 30.81 -9.87 65.91
N ASP A 71 31.26 -9.56 64.70
CA ASP A 71 32.46 -10.11 64.09
C ASP A 71 33.72 -9.30 64.46
N GLY A 72 34.89 -9.96 64.50
CA GLY A 72 36.18 -9.31 64.75
C GLY A 72 37.11 -10.19 65.58
N ARG A 73 37.50 -9.71 66.77
CA ARG A 73 38.36 -10.46 67.69
C ARG A 73 37.72 -10.57 69.08
N ILE A 74 37.73 -11.77 69.64
CA ILE A 74 37.43 -11.98 71.06
C ILE A 74 38.73 -11.90 71.83
N THR A 75 38.85 -10.88 72.70
CA THR A 75 39.99 -10.70 73.59
C THR A 75 39.65 -11.16 74.99
N PHE A 76 40.51 -12.01 75.55
CA PHE A 76 40.49 -12.44 76.94
C PHE A 76 41.58 -11.64 77.67
N PRO A 77 41.21 -10.78 78.62
CA PRO A 77 42.18 -10.00 79.37
C PRO A 77 43.11 -10.92 80.16
N GLY A 78 44.35 -10.48 80.34
CA GLY A 78 45.29 -11.09 81.25
C GLY A 78 44.78 -11.07 82.69
N GLU A 79 45.00 -12.15 83.42
CA GLU A 79 44.75 -12.19 84.85
C GLU A 79 45.85 -11.43 85.58
N VAL A 80 45.43 -10.50 86.44
CA VAL A 80 46.34 -9.79 87.35
C VAL A 80 46.33 -10.52 88.69
N SER A 81 47.46 -11.14 89.03
CA SER A 81 47.72 -11.67 90.36
C SER A 81 48.79 -10.85 91.08
N TYR A 82 48.80 -10.92 92.41
CA TYR A 82 49.80 -10.24 93.23
C TYR A 82 50.60 -11.29 93.98
N GLU A 83 51.92 -11.24 93.80
CA GLU A 83 52.85 -12.10 94.53
C GLU A 83 53.55 -11.25 95.59
N TRP A 84 53.47 -11.69 96.85
CA TRP A 84 54.13 -11.03 97.96
C TRP A 84 55.58 -11.47 98.06
N TYR A 85 56.51 -10.53 98.26
CA TYR A 85 57.93 -10.79 98.43
C TYR A 85 58.55 -9.84 99.47
N GLU A 86 59.59 -10.31 100.15
CA GLU A 86 60.16 -9.63 101.31
C GLU A 86 61.20 -8.57 100.88
N THR A 87 61.18 -7.38 101.52
CA THR A 87 62.17 -6.32 101.27
C THR A 87 62.77 -5.81 102.59
N PRO A 88 63.94 -5.13 102.58
CA PRO A 88 64.58 -4.61 103.80
C PRO A 88 63.74 -3.59 104.61
N ARG A 89 62.60 -3.13 104.07
CA ARG A 89 61.64 -2.25 104.73
C ARG A 89 60.29 -2.93 105.05
N GLY A 90 60.15 -4.25 104.83
CA GLY A 90 58.95 -5.05 105.07
C GLY A 90 58.44 -5.80 103.82
N MET A 91 57.30 -6.49 103.94
CA MET A 91 56.66 -7.22 102.83
C MET A 91 56.16 -6.25 101.75
N ALA A 92 56.62 -6.45 100.52
CA ALA A 92 56.12 -5.75 99.34
C ALA A 92 55.32 -6.73 98.45
N ARG A 93 54.51 -6.21 97.53
CA ARG A 93 53.81 -7.01 96.52
C ARG A 93 54.23 -6.59 95.12
N ARG A 94 54.48 -7.55 94.24
CA ARG A 94 54.64 -7.32 92.80
C ARG A 94 53.40 -7.79 92.05
N LYS A 95 53.02 -7.01 91.03
CA LYS A 95 51.91 -7.32 90.14
C LYS A 95 52.43 -8.28 89.05
N ILE A 96 51.77 -9.42 88.86
CA ILE A 96 51.99 -10.35 87.75
C ILE A 96 50.76 -10.27 86.85
N GLU A 97 50.96 -9.90 85.59
CA GLU A 97 49.88 -9.86 84.60
C GLU A 97 50.15 -10.94 83.55
N SER A 98 49.23 -11.87 83.36
CA SER A 98 49.30 -12.76 82.18
C SER A 98 48.99 -11.96 80.92
N ALA A 99 49.51 -12.38 79.76
CA ALA A 99 49.25 -11.66 78.51
C ALA A 99 47.78 -11.84 78.09
N SER A 100 47.12 -10.77 77.65
CA SER A 100 45.81 -10.88 77.03
C SER A 100 45.91 -11.68 75.74
N ARG A 101 45.08 -12.71 75.58
CA ARG A 101 44.98 -13.46 74.31
C ARG A 101 43.80 -12.94 73.50
N SER A 102 43.95 -12.89 72.19
CA SER A 102 42.92 -12.41 71.29
C SER A 102 42.78 -13.37 70.12
N GLU A 103 41.58 -13.88 69.89
CA GLU A 103 41.30 -14.88 68.86
C GLU A 103 40.37 -14.31 67.78
N PRO A 104 40.53 -14.69 66.49
CA PRO A 104 39.61 -14.29 65.44
C PRO A 104 38.23 -14.94 65.65
N TYR A 105 37.18 -14.13 65.55
CA TYR A 105 35.81 -14.55 65.82
C TYR A 105 34.89 -13.92 64.79
N PHE A 106 34.43 -14.72 63.83
CA PHE A 106 33.63 -14.24 62.69
C PHE A 106 32.39 -15.13 62.47
N PRO A 107 31.58 -15.41 63.51
CA PRO A 107 30.45 -16.34 63.37
C PRO A 107 29.36 -15.80 62.44
N ALA A 108 29.10 -14.49 62.42
CA ALA A 108 28.03 -13.91 61.60
C ALA A 108 28.43 -13.90 60.13
N GLN A 109 29.65 -13.44 59.81
CA GLN A 109 30.20 -13.51 58.46
C GLN A 109 30.18 -14.95 57.91
N ARG A 110 30.62 -15.93 58.70
CA ARG A 110 30.64 -17.34 58.26
C ARG A 110 29.25 -17.94 58.10
N MET A 111 28.35 -17.69 59.07
CA MET A 111 26.96 -18.14 58.99
C MET A 111 26.27 -17.56 57.74
N ASN A 112 26.41 -16.26 57.49
CA ASN A 112 25.85 -15.61 56.31
C ASN A 112 26.41 -16.19 55.01
N ALA A 113 27.71 -16.51 54.97
CA ALA A 113 28.32 -17.18 53.81
C ALA A 113 27.75 -18.58 53.58
N LEU A 114 27.44 -19.34 54.63
CA LEU A 114 26.83 -20.68 54.51
C LEU A 114 25.36 -20.60 54.11
N LEU A 115 24.59 -19.67 54.69
CA LEU A 115 23.19 -19.43 54.31
C LEU A 115 23.07 -19.02 52.83
N ALA A 116 23.95 -18.13 52.36
CA ALA A 116 24.01 -17.76 50.94
C ALA A 116 24.32 -18.95 50.03
N LYS A 117 25.21 -19.88 50.45
CA LYS A 117 25.47 -21.12 49.71
C LYS A 117 24.26 -22.05 49.67
N GLN A 118 23.54 -22.21 50.79
CA GLN A 118 22.30 -23.01 50.82
C GLN A 118 21.22 -22.42 49.92
N GLU A 119 21.02 -21.10 49.97
CA GLU A 119 20.06 -20.39 49.13
C GLU A 119 20.42 -20.55 47.64
N ALA A 120 21.68 -20.37 47.26
CA ALA A 120 22.15 -20.60 45.89
C ALA A 120 21.94 -22.06 45.42
N ALA A 121 22.19 -23.04 46.30
CA ALA A 121 21.96 -24.45 45.98
C ALA A 121 20.47 -24.78 45.82
N GLN A 122 19.60 -24.21 46.65
CA GLN A 122 18.15 -24.35 46.52
C GLN A 122 17.62 -23.71 45.23
N ILE A 123 18.12 -22.52 44.87
CA ILE A 123 17.80 -21.87 43.59
C ILE A 123 18.26 -22.75 42.42
N ALA A 124 19.48 -23.31 42.48
CA ALA A 124 20.00 -24.20 41.44
C ALA A 124 19.18 -25.50 41.31
N ALA A 125 18.77 -26.10 42.42
CA ALA A 125 17.94 -27.31 42.43
C ALA A 125 16.54 -27.03 41.86
N ARG A 126 15.91 -25.91 42.25
CA ARG A 126 14.64 -25.46 41.67
C ARG A 126 14.77 -25.20 40.17
N SER A 127 15.86 -24.57 39.74
CA SER A 127 16.15 -24.34 38.31
C SER A 127 16.34 -25.65 37.54
N GLN A 128 17.04 -26.64 38.10
CA GLN A 128 17.16 -27.97 37.50
C GLN A 128 15.81 -28.68 37.41
N GLN A 129 14.99 -28.59 38.45
CA GLN A 129 13.67 -29.20 38.45
C GLN A 129 12.76 -28.55 37.39
N GLN A 130 12.75 -27.21 37.30
CA GLN A 130 12.07 -26.48 36.22
C GLN A 130 12.54 -26.90 34.83
N LYS A 131 13.85 -27.08 34.62
CA LYS A 131 14.37 -27.63 33.36
C LYS A 131 13.87 -29.05 33.10
N ARG A 132 13.88 -29.95 34.09
CA ARG A 132 13.37 -31.31 33.90
C ARG A 132 11.89 -31.32 33.55
N ASP A 133 11.08 -30.53 34.23
CA ASP A 133 9.64 -30.41 33.97
C ASP A 133 9.38 -29.87 32.55
N LYS A 134 10.17 -28.87 32.12
CA LYS A 134 10.13 -28.35 30.75
C LYS A 134 10.43 -29.42 29.70
N PHE A 135 11.43 -30.28 29.92
CA PHE A 135 11.78 -31.34 28.96
C PHE A 135 10.78 -32.51 28.94
N ILE A 136 10.04 -32.73 30.03
CA ILE A 136 8.96 -33.72 30.09
C ILE A 136 7.73 -33.21 29.33
N ASN A 137 7.38 -31.93 29.51
CA ASN A 137 6.24 -31.29 28.86
C ASN A 137 6.71 -30.09 28.02
N PRO A 138 7.36 -30.33 26.86
CA PRO A 138 8.03 -29.27 26.12
C PRO A 138 7.08 -28.20 25.57
N PRO A 139 7.59 -26.98 25.32
CA PRO A 139 6.86 -26.00 24.54
C PRO A 139 6.62 -26.54 23.11
N ALA A 140 5.46 -26.22 22.54
CA ALA A 140 5.07 -26.62 21.19
C ALA A 140 4.71 -25.37 20.39
N LEU A 141 5.75 -24.76 19.81
CA LEU A 141 5.64 -23.49 19.11
C LEU A 141 5.02 -23.66 17.71
N ARG A 142 4.13 -22.73 17.34
CA ARG A 142 3.59 -22.58 15.99
C ARG A 142 3.68 -21.12 15.56
N VAL A 143 4.18 -20.91 14.35
CA VAL A 143 4.26 -19.59 13.73
C VAL A 143 3.15 -19.47 12.69
N ALA A 144 2.36 -18.41 12.78
CA ALA A 144 1.47 -17.96 11.72
C ALA A 144 1.98 -16.60 11.24
N VAL A 145 1.93 -16.37 9.93
CA VAL A 145 2.39 -15.12 9.32
C VAL A 145 1.37 -14.64 8.31
N GLU A 146 1.13 -13.33 8.35
CA GLU A 146 0.26 -12.63 7.41
C GLU A 146 1.04 -11.44 6.82
N LEU A 147 0.86 -11.21 5.51
CA LEU A 147 1.40 -10.06 4.82
C LEU A 147 0.41 -8.90 4.90
N LEU A 148 0.88 -7.76 5.41
CA LEU A 148 0.16 -6.49 5.39
C LEU A 148 0.90 -5.55 4.45
N ASP A 149 0.51 -5.58 3.18
CA ASP A 149 1.03 -4.69 2.14
C ASP A 149 0.25 -3.36 2.10
N ALA A 150 0.77 -2.38 1.35
CA ALA A 150 0.17 -1.05 1.27
C ALA A 150 -1.07 -0.97 0.36
N GLY A 151 -1.19 -1.87 -0.63
CA GLY A 151 -2.32 -1.97 -1.57
C GLY A 151 -3.45 -2.87 -1.06
N ASN A 152 -3.22 -3.60 0.03
CA ASN A 152 -4.08 -4.64 0.58
C ASN A 152 -4.48 -5.72 -0.45
N ASP A 153 -3.59 -6.03 -1.38
CA ASP A 153 -3.80 -7.02 -2.44
C ASP A 153 -2.95 -8.29 -2.24
N ARG A 154 -2.18 -8.35 -1.13
CA ARG A 154 -1.25 -9.43 -0.77
C ARG A 154 -0.11 -9.63 -1.76
N ILE A 155 0.19 -8.60 -2.56
CA ILE A 155 1.31 -8.55 -3.49
C ILE A 155 2.36 -7.59 -2.92
N VAL A 156 3.63 -7.91 -3.15
CA VAL A 156 4.74 -7.04 -2.77
C VAL A 156 5.24 -6.28 -3.98
N ASP A 157 4.88 -5.01 -4.10
CA ASP A 157 5.38 -4.16 -5.18
C ASP A 157 6.82 -3.68 -4.90
N GLY A 158 7.65 -3.69 -5.94
CA GLY A 158 8.97 -3.04 -5.87
C GLY A 158 8.82 -1.57 -5.42
N GLY A 159 9.68 -1.13 -4.52
CA GLY A 159 9.62 0.22 -3.93
C GLY A 159 8.59 0.41 -2.81
N GLU A 160 7.94 -0.64 -2.32
CA GLU A 160 6.97 -0.55 -1.22
C GLU A 160 7.54 -0.71 0.18
N ASN A 161 6.79 -0.22 1.17
CA ASN A 161 7.01 -0.51 2.57
C ASN A 161 5.75 -1.19 3.12
N GLY A 162 5.92 -2.26 3.89
CA GLY A 162 4.80 -2.98 4.50
C GLY A 162 5.19 -3.63 5.82
N LYS A 163 4.31 -4.49 6.34
CA LYS A 163 4.56 -5.22 7.59
C LYS A 163 4.21 -6.71 7.44
N LEU A 164 4.98 -7.56 8.09
CA LEU A 164 4.62 -8.95 8.34
C LEU A 164 4.02 -9.03 9.74
N LEU A 165 2.78 -9.49 9.85
CA LEU A 165 2.14 -9.77 11.13
C LEU A 165 2.43 -11.23 11.49
N VAL A 166 3.35 -11.43 12.43
CA VAL A 166 3.74 -12.77 12.90
C VAL A 166 3.08 -13.04 14.24
N THR A 167 2.35 -14.14 14.31
CA THR A 167 1.77 -14.68 15.55
C THR A 167 2.50 -15.95 15.93
N LEU A 168 3.19 -15.94 17.06
CA LEU A 168 3.79 -17.12 17.66
C LEU A 168 2.89 -17.61 18.79
N THR A 169 2.43 -18.85 18.71
CA THR A 169 1.61 -19.48 19.76
C THR A 169 2.33 -20.69 20.34
N ASN A 170 2.32 -20.83 21.67
CA ASN A 170 2.85 -22.00 22.34
C ASN A 170 1.71 -22.91 22.79
N HIS A 171 1.52 -24.03 22.10
CA HIS A 171 0.52 -25.05 22.46
C HIS A 171 1.08 -26.14 23.39
N GLY A 172 2.32 -25.98 23.86
CA GLY A 172 2.98 -26.96 24.72
C GLY A 172 2.60 -26.82 26.19
N GLY A 173 3.19 -27.69 27.02
CA GLY A 173 2.89 -27.74 28.45
C GLY A 173 3.78 -26.84 29.33
N SER A 174 4.81 -26.23 28.76
CA SER A 174 5.76 -25.37 29.46
C SER A 174 6.05 -24.08 28.68
N ALA A 175 6.60 -23.07 29.37
CA ALA A 175 7.03 -21.82 28.73
C ALA A 175 8.21 -22.05 27.77
N ALA A 176 8.22 -21.31 26.67
CA ALA A 176 9.36 -21.19 25.76
C ALA A 176 10.14 -19.92 26.11
N ASP A 177 11.42 -20.05 26.44
CA ASP A 177 12.22 -18.95 26.99
C ASP A 177 13.10 -18.30 25.92
N ASN A 178 13.19 -16.97 25.96
CA ASN A 178 14.03 -16.17 25.06
C ASN A 178 13.90 -16.59 23.58
N VAL A 179 12.66 -16.75 23.13
CA VAL A 179 12.39 -17.21 21.77
C VAL A 179 12.91 -16.20 20.76
N VAL A 180 13.64 -16.67 19.75
CA VAL A 180 14.12 -15.89 18.63
C VAL A 180 13.45 -16.39 17.35
N LEU A 181 12.80 -15.48 16.64
CA LEU A 181 12.28 -15.71 15.30
C LEU A 181 13.39 -15.46 14.28
N THR A 182 13.63 -16.41 13.38
CA THR A 182 14.54 -16.30 12.25
C THR A 182 13.74 -16.25 10.96
N ILE A 183 14.07 -15.33 10.06
CA ILE A 183 13.40 -15.14 8.77
C ILE A 183 14.42 -15.26 7.64
N ARG A 184 14.11 -16.09 6.65
CA ARG A 184 14.86 -16.25 5.39
C ARG A 184 14.00 -15.81 4.23
N ARG A 185 14.56 -14.96 3.37
CA ARG A 185 13.91 -14.39 2.18
C ARG A 185 14.48 -14.99 0.90
N SER A 186 13.64 -15.19 -0.12
CA SER A 186 14.07 -15.67 -1.44
C SER A 186 14.73 -14.58 -2.28
N ASP A 187 14.34 -13.31 -2.10
CA ASP A 187 14.88 -12.16 -2.83
C ASP A 187 15.64 -11.21 -1.87
N SER A 188 16.83 -10.80 -2.27
CA SER A 188 17.70 -9.89 -1.50
C SER A 188 17.25 -8.43 -1.52
N ASP A 189 16.41 -8.03 -2.47
CA ASP A 189 15.85 -6.67 -2.56
C ASP A 189 14.71 -6.43 -1.55
N LEU A 190 14.21 -7.46 -0.86
CA LEU A 190 13.23 -7.30 0.22
C LEU A 190 13.89 -7.15 1.58
N SER A 191 14.17 -5.94 2.04
CA SER A 191 14.85 -5.64 3.31
C SER A 191 13.96 -5.86 4.53
N LEU A 192 14.38 -6.72 5.47
CA LEU A 192 13.75 -6.93 6.79
C LEU A 192 14.75 -7.54 7.79
N PRO A 193 14.53 -7.43 9.11
CA PRO A 193 15.37 -8.09 10.11
C PRO A 193 15.34 -9.61 9.97
N SER A 194 16.50 -10.25 9.98
CA SER A 194 16.63 -11.71 9.87
C SER A 194 16.45 -12.45 11.19
N GLN A 195 16.65 -11.77 12.33
CA GLN A 195 16.49 -12.32 13.67
C GLN A 195 15.77 -11.34 14.59
N ILE A 196 14.73 -11.82 15.27
CA ILE A 196 13.85 -10.97 16.09
C ILE A 196 13.59 -11.67 17.43
N PRO A 197 14.02 -11.08 18.56
CA PRO A 197 13.71 -11.63 19.88
C PRO A 197 12.24 -11.41 20.22
N LEU A 198 11.54 -12.49 20.56
CA LEU A 198 10.14 -12.51 20.97
C LEU A 198 9.97 -12.60 22.50
N GLY A 199 11.04 -12.98 23.22
CA GLY A 199 11.03 -13.11 24.68
C GLY A 199 10.45 -14.45 25.13
N THR A 200 9.93 -14.50 26.36
CA THR A 200 9.30 -15.72 26.90
C THR A 200 7.83 -15.81 26.51
N VAL A 201 7.39 -16.98 26.05
CA VAL A 201 6.00 -17.28 25.70
C VAL A 201 5.49 -18.39 26.60
N GLY A 202 4.53 -18.07 27.48
CA GLY A 202 3.92 -19.03 28.39
C GLY A 202 3.17 -20.16 27.68
N ALA A 203 2.84 -21.22 28.42
CA ALA A 203 2.04 -22.32 27.88
C ALA A 203 0.61 -21.85 27.60
N GLY A 204 0.14 -22.04 26.37
CA GLY A 204 -1.17 -21.54 25.89
C GLY A 204 -1.18 -20.09 25.43
N ASP A 205 -0.10 -19.34 25.63
CA ASP A 205 -0.02 -17.93 25.27
C ASP A 205 0.37 -17.74 23.79
N SER A 206 0.04 -16.54 23.28
CA SER A 206 0.43 -16.07 21.97
C SER A 206 1.13 -14.72 22.06
N VAL A 207 2.14 -14.53 21.22
CA VAL A 207 2.82 -13.24 21.00
C VAL A 207 2.63 -12.82 19.56
N VAL A 208 2.17 -11.59 19.36
CA VAL A 208 2.01 -10.99 18.03
C VAL A 208 3.09 -9.91 17.84
N ARG A 209 3.77 -9.95 16.70
CA ARG A 209 4.75 -8.94 16.28
C ARG A 209 4.52 -8.48 14.85
N ALA A 210 4.51 -7.17 14.67
CA ALA A 210 4.53 -6.55 13.36
C ALA A 210 5.98 -6.22 12.97
N ILE A 211 6.46 -6.78 11.86
CA ILE A 211 7.84 -6.66 11.39
C ILE A 211 7.82 -5.85 10.11
N ALA A 212 8.44 -4.67 10.11
CA ALA A 212 8.51 -3.84 8.92
C ALA A 212 9.42 -4.47 7.86
N TYR A 213 9.03 -4.37 6.60
CA TYR A 213 9.86 -4.67 5.45
C TYR A 213 9.87 -3.51 4.45
N GLN A 214 10.91 -3.46 3.63
CA GLN A 214 11.07 -2.52 2.53
C GLN A 214 11.48 -3.26 1.26
N ALA A 215 10.68 -3.16 0.21
CA ALA A 215 10.98 -3.71 -1.10
C ALA A 215 11.80 -2.71 -1.94
N GLY A 216 12.97 -3.14 -2.41
CA GLY A 216 13.81 -2.36 -3.30
C GLY A 216 13.20 -2.19 -4.68
N LYS A 217 13.59 -1.14 -5.41
CA LYS A 217 13.12 -0.90 -6.79
C LYS A 217 13.59 -1.95 -7.81
N ARG A 218 14.61 -2.75 -7.44
CA ARG A 218 15.16 -3.85 -8.24
C ARG A 218 14.47 -5.20 -7.97
N LEU A 219 13.49 -5.23 -7.06
CA LEU A 219 12.74 -6.43 -6.73
C LEU A 219 12.24 -7.11 -8.02
N SER A 220 12.62 -8.38 -8.16
CA SER A 220 12.24 -9.17 -9.32
C SER A 220 10.76 -9.57 -9.22
N GLY A 221 10.01 -9.43 -10.31
CA GLY A 221 8.63 -9.91 -10.36
C GLY A 221 8.58 -11.43 -10.33
N GLY A 222 7.58 -12.02 -9.67
CA GLY A 222 7.39 -13.47 -9.58
C GLY A 222 7.01 -13.95 -8.19
N THR A 223 7.37 -15.19 -7.85
CA THR A 223 7.07 -15.77 -6.52
C THR A 223 8.06 -15.29 -5.47
N LEU A 224 7.55 -14.70 -4.39
CA LEU A 224 8.31 -14.31 -3.21
C LEU A 224 8.05 -15.31 -2.08
N SER A 225 9.11 -15.91 -1.54
CA SER A 225 9.03 -16.89 -0.45
C SER A 225 9.75 -16.40 0.79
N LEU A 226 9.04 -16.42 1.92
CA LEU A 226 9.57 -16.14 3.26
C LEU A 226 9.45 -17.38 4.11
N ARG A 227 10.59 -17.86 4.66
CA ARG A 227 10.63 -19.00 5.58
C ARG A 227 10.92 -18.51 6.98
N LEU A 228 10.07 -18.88 7.92
CA LEU A 228 10.12 -18.45 9.31
C LEU A 228 10.28 -19.67 10.22
N THR A 229 11.24 -19.58 11.14
CA THR A 229 11.43 -20.55 12.23
C THR A 229 11.59 -19.82 13.55
N ALA A 230 10.99 -20.34 14.61
CA ALA A 230 11.12 -19.79 15.96
C ALA A 230 11.78 -20.82 16.86
N LYS A 231 12.80 -20.40 17.61
CA LYS A 231 13.57 -21.29 18.48
C LYS A 231 13.79 -20.67 19.85
N ASP A 232 13.60 -21.47 20.89
CA ASP A 232 13.85 -21.06 22.28
C ASP A 232 15.30 -21.31 22.71
N SER A 233 15.70 -20.77 23.87
CA SER A 233 17.07 -20.89 24.38
C SER A 233 17.49 -22.31 24.79
N ASP A 234 16.53 -23.21 25.05
CA ASP A 234 16.80 -24.61 25.39
C ASP A 234 16.79 -25.54 24.15
N GLY A 235 16.50 -24.98 22.96
CA GLY A 235 16.64 -25.64 21.67
C GLY A 235 15.33 -26.15 21.06
N PHE A 236 14.18 -25.89 21.68
CA PHE A 236 12.88 -26.26 21.12
C PHE A 236 12.51 -25.34 19.96
N GLU A 237 12.27 -25.93 18.79
CA GLU A 237 12.08 -25.21 17.53
C GLU A 237 10.68 -25.49 16.96
N ALA A 238 10.04 -24.42 16.46
CA ALA A 238 8.79 -24.51 15.73
C ALA A 238 8.99 -25.15 14.35
N PRO A 239 8.00 -25.86 13.80
CA PRO A 239 7.99 -26.25 12.40
C PRO A 239 8.21 -25.02 11.48
N GLU A 240 9.01 -25.19 10.42
CA GLU A 240 9.24 -24.14 9.43
C GLU A 240 7.90 -23.72 8.81
N SER A 241 7.61 -22.43 8.87
CA SER A 241 6.43 -21.83 8.28
C SER A 241 6.84 -21.07 7.02
N VAL A 242 6.18 -21.35 5.91
CA VAL A 242 6.48 -20.71 4.62
C VAL A 242 5.32 -19.82 4.25
N LEU A 243 5.61 -18.55 3.98
CA LEU A 243 4.71 -17.61 3.33
C LEU A 243 5.14 -17.49 1.87
N GLU A 244 4.22 -17.84 0.96
CA GLU A 244 4.36 -17.57 -0.45
C GLU A 244 3.47 -16.38 -0.82
N SER A 245 4.06 -15.42 -1.50
CA SER A 245 3.38 -14.23 -2.04
C SER A 245 3.88 -13.98 -3.47
N VAL A 246 3.30 -13.00 -4.14
CA VAL A 246 3.71 -12.55 -5.47
C VAL A 246 4.43 -11.21 -5.30
N ALA A 247 5.60 -11.09 -5.89
CA ALA A 247 6.30 -9.82 -6.07
C ALA A 247 5.98 -9.25 -7.46
N ARG A 248 5.80 -7.93 -7.53
CA ARG A 248 5.68 -7.18 -8.79
C ARG A 248 6.86 -6.23 -8.93
N ALA A 249 7.39 -6.11 -10.14
CA ALA A 249 8.46 -5.16 -10.41
C ALA A 249 8.00 -3.71 -10.15
N TYR A 250 8.94 -2.85 -9.73
CA TYR A 250 8.67 -1.43 -9.47
C TYR A 250 8.03 -0.75 -10.68
N GLN A 251 6.95 -0.02 -10.43
CA GLN A 251 6.29 0.85 -11.41
C GLN A 251 6.35 2.30 -10.92
N PRO A 252 6.65 3.27 -11.80
CA PRO A 252 6.74 4.67 -11.39
C PRO A 252 5.36 5.27 -11.16
N ALA A 253 5.23 6.05 -10.09
CA ALA A 253 4.10 6.95 -9.85
C ALA A 253 4.27 8.26 -10.63
N ARG A 254 3.17 8.96 -10.89
CA ARG A 254 3.18 10.28 -11.55
C ARG A 254 2.06 11.12 -10.97
N ILE A 255 2.36 11.98 -10.01
CA ILE A 255 1.37 12.89 -9.44
C ILE A 255 1.12 14.06 -10.37
N LEU A 256 -0.15 14.38 -10.60
CA LEU A 256 -0.62 15.57 -11.30
C LEU A 256 -1.44 16.40 -10.33
N VAL A 257 -1.24 17.71 -10.33
CA VAL A 257 -2.09 18.66 -9.60
C VAL A 257 -3.12 19.22 -10.56
N ARG A 258 -4.41 19.06 -10.26
CA ARG A 258 -5.53 19.48 -11.10
C ARG A 258 -6.53 20.36 -10.35
N SER A 259 -7.39 21.00 -11.13
CA SER A 259 -8.65 21.61 -10.67
C SER A 259 -8.52 22.53 -9.46
N PRO A 260 -7.62 23.54 -9.50
CA PRO A 260 -7.48 24.49 -8.41
C PRO A 260 -8.79 25.26 -8.23
N SER A 261 -9.40 25.13 -7.05
CA SER A 261 -10.63 25.84 -6.69
C SER A 261 -10.36 26.79 -5.53
N ILE A 262 -11.04 27.92 -5.52
CA ILE A 262 -11.05 28.82 -4.37
C ILE A 262 -12.48 29.02 -3.91
N ARG A 263 -12.69 28.83 -2.62
CA ARG A 263 -13.95 29.16 -1.94
C ARG A 263 -13.66 30.12 -0.80
N ARG A 264 -14.57 31.06 -0.55
CA ARG A 264 -14.45 31.97 0.59
C ARG A 264 -15.04 31.30 1.83
N GLY A 265 -14.27 31.27 2.92
CA GLY A 265 -14.72 30.87 4.24
C GLY A 265 -15.24 32.07 5.04
N GLU A 266 -15.30 31.93 6.36
CA GLU A 266 -15.71 33.04 7.23
C GLU A 266 -14.70 34.20 7.21
N GLY A 267 -15.20 35.43 7.12
CA GLY A 267 -14.38 36.64 7.11
C GLY A 267 -13.44 36.74 5.90
N ASN A 268 -12.14 36.84 6.17
CA ASN A 268 -11.09 36.96 5.15
C ASN A 268 -10.43 35.62 4.80
N LEU A 269 -11.01 34.49 5.25
CA LEU A 269 -10.52 33.16 4.94
C LEU A 269 -10.85 32.79 3.48
N LEU A 270 -9.86 32.27 2.78
CA LEU A 270 -9.98 31.54 1.53
C LEU A 270 -9.57 30.09 1.77
N ILE A 271 -10.35 29.18 1.21
CA ILE A 271 -10.08 27.75 1.14
C ILE A 271 -9.71 27.43 -0.29
N ILE A 272 -8.51 26.92 -0.48
CA ILE A 272 -7.96 26.55 -1.78
C ILE A 272 -7.98 25.04 -1.87
N GLY A 273 -8.76 24.49 -2.80
CA GLY A 273 -8.81 23.07 -3.09
C GLY A 273 -7.92 22.73 -4.28
N TYR A 274 -7.14 21.66 -4.17
CA TYR A 274 -6.45 21.00 -5.26
C TYR A 274 -6.91 19.56 -5.35
N GLU A 275 -6.88 18.99 -6.55
CA GLU A 275 -7.05 17.57 -6.77
C GLU A 275 -5.69 16.96 -7.14
N LEU A 276 -5.19 16.05 -6.32
CA LEU A 276 -3.97 15.30 -6.60
C LEU A 276 -4.34 14.00 -7.27
N VAL A 277 -3.83 13.75 -8.47
CA VAL A 277 -4.13 12.55 -9.25
C VAL A 277 -2.86 11.77 -9.50
N ASN A 278 -2.79 10.51 -9.11
CA ASN A 278 -1.70 9.65 -9.54
C ASN A 278 -1.99 9.07 -10.94
N ALA A 279 -1.45 9.71 -11.98
CA ALA A 279 -1.51 9.23 -13.36
C ALA A 279 -0.41 8.21 -13.72
N GLY A 280 0.39 7.78 -12.74
CA GLY A 280 1.42 6.76 -12.92
C GLY A 280 0.87 5.35 -12.78
N ARG A 281 1.71 4.37 -13.12
CA ARG A 281 1.35 2.94 -13.01
C ARG A 281 1.61 2.38 -11.61
N GLY A 282 2.55 2.98 -10.86
CA GLY A 282 2.81 2.64 -9.46
C GLY A 282 2.13 3.57 -8.46
N ALA A 283 1.88 3.08 -7.25
CA ALA A 283 1.36 3.90 -6.16
C ALA A 283 2.38 4.99 -5.77
N ALA A 284 1.94 6.24 -5.65
CA ALA A 284 2.74 7.30 -5.09
C ALA A 284 2.78 7.15 -3.58
N ARG A 285 3.95 7.21 -2.96
CA ARG A 285 4.10 6.95 -1.52
C ARG A 285 4.81 8.09 -0.81
N ASP A 286 4.34 8.43 0.38
CA ASP A 286 4.87 9.53 1.20
C ASP A 286 4.96 10.84 0.39
N VAL A 287 3.81 11.29 -0.10
CA VAL A 287 3.70 12.53 -0.87
C VAL A 287 3.62 13.71 0.10
N ASP A 288 4.65 14.53 0.11
CA ASP A 288 4.73 15.79 0.85
C ASP A 288 4.24 16.94 -0.03
N LEU A 289 3.31 17.72 0.51
CA LEU A 289 2.75 18.92 -0.09
C LEU A 289 3.22 20.12 0.71
N THR A 290 3.80 21.11 0.04
CA THR A 290 4.21 22.37 0.67
C THR A 290 3.54 23.54 -0.03
N LEU A 291 2.76 24.31 0.72
CA LEU A 291 2.13 25.53 0.22
C LEU A 291 3.09 26.72 0.39
N ASN A 292 3.48 27.33 -0.72
CA ASN A 292 4.39 28.45 -0.79
C ASN A 292 3.62 29.75 -1.09
N LEU A 293 3.56 30.64 -0.10
CA LEU A 293 2.94 31.95 -0.25
C LEU A 293 3.96 32.97 -0.77
N LYS A 294 3.66 33.63 -1.89
CA LYS A 294 4.43 34.78 -2.41
C LYS A 294 3.77 36.14 -2.13
N SER A 295 2.61 36.11 -1.51
CA SER A 295 1.76 37.25 -1.18
C SER A 295 1.73 37.52 0.33
N ASP A 296 1.11 38.63 0.71
CA ASP A 296 0.83 39.08 2.08
C ASP A 296 -0.27 38.25 2.79
N ALA A 297 -0.50 37.01 2.35
CA ALA A 297 -1.44 36.07 2.93
C ALA A 297 -0.86 35.36 4.17
N ILE A 298 -1.74 34.99 5.10
CA ILE A 298 -1.39 34.26 6.33
C ILE A 298 -2.09 32.91 6.30
N LEU A 299 -1.37 31.80 6.47
CA LEU A 299 -1.99 30.47 6.53
C LEU A 299 -2.95 30.36 7.73
N ARG A 300 -4.02 29.57 7.57
CA ARG A 300 -4.98 29.32 8.65
C ARG A 300 -4.32 28.61 9.83
N ASP A 301 -3.45 27.65 9.54
CA ASP A 301 -2.64 26.93 10.53
C ASP A 301 -1.35 26.36 9.90
N ASP A 302 -0.50 25.75 10.74
CA ASP A 302 0.75 25.13 10.29
C ASP A 302 0.53 23.85 9.47
N ALA A 303 -0.62 23.18 9.61
CA ALA A 303 -0.96 21.99 8.82
C ALA A 303 -1.28 22.34 7.36
N ASP A 304 -1.78 23.56 7.12
CA ASP A 304 -1.96 24.12 5.77
C ASP A 304 -0.62 24.56 5.13
N ARG A 305 0.48 24.61 5.89
CA ARG A 305 1.81 24.85 5.33
C ARG A 305 2.41 23.59 4.71
N HIS A 306 2.29 22.48 5.44
CA HIS A 306 2.91 21.21 5.08
C HIS A 306 1.96 20.05 5.38
N ARG A 307 1.64 19.27 4.35
CA ARG A 307 0.71 18.13 4.47
C ARG A 307 1.35 16.89 3.85
N ARG A 308 1.33 15.77 4.59
CA ARG A 308 1.83 14.49 4.11
C ARG A 308 0.68 13.54 3.81
N ILE A 309 0.74 12.89 2.66
CA ILE A 309 -0.18 11.83 2.23
C ILE A 309 0.60 10.52 2.21
N ALA A 310 0.06 9.50 2.88
CA ALA A 310 0.74 8.22 3.03
C ALA A 310 0.90 7.49 1.69
N ALA A 311 -0.17 7.37 0.92
CA ALA A 311 -0.14 6.82 -0.43
C ALA A 311 -1.26 7.40 -1.29
N ILE A 312 -1.03 7.43 -2.61
CA ILE A 312 -2.03 7.69 -3.64
C ILE A 312 -1.91 6.57 -4.66
N SER A 313 -2.91 5.72 -4.74
CA SER A 313 -2.96 4.53 -5.59
C SER A 313 -2.97 4.93 -7.07
N PRO A 314 -2.53 4.08 -8.01
CA PRO A 314 -2.63 4.36 -9.44
C PRO A 314 -4.07 4.73 -9.82
N GLY A 315 -4.26 5.85 -10.50
CA GLY A 315 -5.58 6.38 -10.88
C GLY A 315 -6.37 7.04 -9.74
N GLU A 316 -5.90 7.00 -8.49
CA GLU A 316 -6.58 7.62 -7.36
C GLU A 316 -6.48 9.16 -7.43
N SER A 317 -7.64 9.81 -7.28
CA SER A 317 -7.79 11.25 -7.11
C SER A 317 -8.03 11.56 -5.64
N LEU A 318 -7.17 12.39 -5.05
CA LEU A 318 -7.28 12.83 -3.66
C LEU A 318 -7.47 14.35 -3.60
N PRO A 319 -8.63 14.84 -3.14
CA PRO A 319 -8.82 16.26 -2.90
C PRO A 319 -8.05 16.70 -1.65
N VAL A 320 -7.33 17.81 -1.76
CA VAL A 320 -6.62 18.45 -0.65
C VAL A 320 -6.99 19.92 -0.58
N GLU A 321 -7.23 20.41 0.63
CA GLU A 321 -7.60 21.79 0.87
C GLU A 321 -6.60 22.48 1.79
N PHE A 322 -6.35 23.75 1.51
CA PHE A 322 -5.51 24.63 2.29
C PHE A 322 -6.26 25.92 2.63
N GLY A 323 -6.21 26.34 3.90
CA GLY A 323 -6.79 27.60 4.36
C GLY A 323 -5.76 28.73 4.42
N LEU A 324 -6.13 29.93 3.95
CA LEU A 324 -5.35 31.14 4.19
C LEU A 324 -6.23 32.38 4.34
N TYR A 325 -5.77 33.36 5.10
CA TYR A 325 -6.36 34.68 5.25
C TYR A 325 -5.65 35.68 4.34
N THR A 326 -6.41 36.52 3.64
CA THR A 326 -5.87 37.59 2.80
C THR A 326 -6.69 38.87 2.88
N SER A 327 -6.02 40.02 2.81
CA SER A 327 -6.64 41.36 2.72
C SER A 327 -6.89 41.83 1.27
N ARG A 328 -6.57 41.00 0.28
CA ARG A 328 -6.76 41.31 -1.16
C ARG A 328 -8.23 41.49 -1.51
N ALA A 329 -8.52 42.42 -2.40
CA ALA A 329 -9.88 42.68 -2.84
C ALA A 329 -10.38 41.59 -3.82
N PRO A 330 -11.69 41.36 -3.91
CA PRO A 330 -12.27 40.55 -4.98
C PRO A 330 -11.83 41.05 -6.36
N GLY A 331 -11.33 40.15 -7.20
CA GLY A 331 -10.74 40.45 -8.50
C GLY A 331 -9.22 40.62 -8.49
N ASP A 332 -8.60 40.82 -7.32
CA ASP A 332 -7.14 40.86 -7.22
C ASP A 332 -6.54 39.47 -7.45
N GLY A 333 -5.36 39.43 -8.06
CA GLY A 333 -4.58 38.21 -8.20
C GLY A 333 -3.90 37.81 -6.88
N LEU A 334 -3.92 36.52 -6.58
CA LEU A 334 -3.27 35.88 -5.46
C LEU A 334 -2.35 34.80 -5.99
N GLU A 335 -1.04 34.99 -5.85
CA GLU A 335 -0.03 34.00 -6.27
C GLU A 335 0.25 33.02 -5.15
N ILE A 336 0.06 31.73 -5.46
CA ILE A 336 0.25 30.61 -4.54
C ILE A 336 0.99 29.50 -5.27
N GLY A 337 2.10 29.05 -4.72
CA GLY A 337 2.78 27.84 -5.17
C GLY A 337 2.35 26.63 -4.36
N LEU A 338 2.15 25.50 -5.03
CA LEU A 338 2.08 24.18 -4.41
C LEU A 338 3.26 23.36 -4.92
N THR A 339 4.16 23.01 -4.01
CA THR A 339 5.22 22.02 -4.27
C THR A 339 4.70 20.66 -3.88
N VAL A 340 4.80 19.70 -4.80
CA VAL A 340 4.46 18.30 -4.56
C VAL A 340 5.72 17.47 -4.69
N ARG A 341 6.05 16.74 -3.63
CA ARG A 341 7.22 15.86 -3.60
C ARG A 341 6.82 14.47 -3.13
N GLU A 342 7.04 13.48 -3.97
CA GLU A 342 6.99 12.08 -3.55
C GLU A 342 8.37 11.66 -3.02
N ALA A 343 8.42 11.01 -1.85
CA ALA A 343 9.68 10.56 -1.23
C ALA A 343 10.53 9.63 -2.12
N GLN A 344 9.92 8.99 -3.11
CA GLN A 344 10.56 8.05 -4.04
C GLN A 344 10.78 8.61 -5.45
N ALA A 345 10.33 9.83 -5.75
CA ALA A 345 10.51 10.45 -7.06
C ALA A 345 11.96 10.95 -7.24
N THR A 346 12.47 10.82 -8.47
CA THR A 346 13.77 11.37 -8.88
C THR A 346 13.72 12.88 -9.20
N SER A 347 12.54 13.50 -9.21
CA SER A 347 12.34 14.91 -9.49
C SER A 347 11.25 15.48 -8.58
N GLU A 348 11.48 16.71 -8.07
CA GLU A 348 10.45 17.52 -7.41
C GLU A 348 9.55 18.15 -8.48
N GLN A 349 8.25 18.28 -8.20
CA GLN A 349 7.31 18.92 -9.10
C GLN A 349 6.75 20.19 -8.44
N ASP A 350 7.21 21.34 -8.93
CA ASP A 350 6.76 22.65 -8.48
C ASP A 350 5.65 23.16 -9.38
N THR A 351 4.47 23.37 -8.82
CA THR A 351 3.35 23.99 -9.54
C THR A 351 3.09 25.37 -8.93
N SER A 352 3.35 26.43 -9.69
CA SER A 352 2.99 27.80 -9.30
C SER A 352 1.69 28.21 -9.99
N LEU A 353 0.69 28.64 -9.21
CA LEU A 353 -0.60 29.08 -9.72
C LEU A 353 -0.88 30.53 -9.32
N ALA A 354 -1.30 31.33 -10.29
CA ALA A 354 -1.86 32.66 -10.08
C ALA A 354 -3.38 32.54 -10.07
N LEU A 355 -4.01 32.73 -8.91
CA LEU A 355 -5.44 32.54 -8.73
C LEU A 355 -6.12 33.90 -8.51
N MET A 356 -7.29 34.12 -9.12
CA MET A 356 -8.07 35.35 -8.90
C MET A 356 -9.00 35.20 -7.70
N VAL A 357 -9.08 36.24 -6.85
CA VAL A 357 -10.06 36.27 -5.75
C VAL A 357 -11.46 36.46 -6.34
N PRO A 358 -12.45 35.57 -6.07
CA PRO A 358 -13.75 35.58 -6.75
C PRO A 358 -14.63 36.81 -6.41
N ALA A 359 -15.39 37.32 -7.38
CA ALA A 359 -16.28 38.48 -7.24
C ALA A 359 -17.73 38.09 -6.88
N GLY A 360 -18.23 38.57 -5.73
CA GLY A 360 -19.58 38.30 -5.22
C GLY A 360 -19.77 38.56 -3.72
N ALA A 361 -18.99 39.48 -3.15
CA ALA A 361 -18.68 39.53 -1.71
C ALA A 361 -19.67 40.31 -0.81
N TYR A 362 -20.83 40.74 -1.31
CA TYR A 362 -21.76 41.57 -0.54
C TYR A 362 -23.24 41.24 -0.81
N SER A 363 -23.69 40.05 -0.42
CA SER A 363 -25.10 39.87 -0.10
C SER A 363 -25.28 38.75 0.91
N SER A 364 -25.77 39.14 2.08
CA SER A 364 -26.23 38.28 3.15
C SER A 364 -27.46 37.49 2.70
N GLY A 365 -27.44 36.17 2.92
CA GLY A 365 -28.64 35.33 2.98
C GLY A 365 -29.29 35.04 1.62
N GLY A 366 -28.74 34.03 0.94
CA GLY A 366 -29.40 33.39 -0.20
C GLY A 366 -28.59 32.17 -0.61
N GLU A 367 -29.09 30.97 -0.31
CA GLU A 367 -28.61 29.74 -0.95
C GLU A 367 -28.73 29.92 -2.46
N LEU A 368 -27.59 29.97 -3.14
CA LEU A 368 -27.53 29.73 -4.58
C LEU A 368 -27.26 28.24 -4.77
N LEU A 369 -28.33 27.53 -5.12
CA LEU A 369 -28.30 26.16 -5.62
C LEU A 369 -27.47 26.13 -6.92
N ALA A 370 -26.19 25.79 -6.81
CA ALA A 370 -25.43 25.28 -7.93
C ALA A 370 -25.63 23.76 -7.98
N ASN A 371 -26.42 23.29 -8.95
CA ASN A 371 -26.44 21.88 -9.31
C ASN A 371 -25.06 21.50 -9.85
N SER A 372 -24.25 20.85 -9.01
CA SER A 372 -23.14 20.02 -9.45
C SER A 372 -23.50 18.57 -9.08
N PRO A 373 -23.49 17.63 -10.05
CA PRO A 373 -23.88 16.26 -9.81
C PRO A 373 -22.91 15.58 -8.83
N PRO A 374 -23.32 14.48 -8.17
CA PRO A 374 -22.40 13.69 -7.37
C PRO A 374 -21.32 13.13 -8.31
N LEU A 375 -20.07 13.54 -8.14
CA LEU A 375 -18.95 13.00 -8.91
C LEU A 375 -18.04 12.18 -7.99
N GLY A 376 -18.35 10.89 -7.92
CA GLY A 376 -17.32 9.89 -8.16
C GLY A 376 -17.12 9.76 -9.68
N ALA A 377 -15.95 9.26 -10.09
CA ALA A 377 -15.41 9.20 -11.45
C ALA A 377 -14.54 10.41 -11.82
N SER A 378 -13.30 10.10 -12.22
CA SER A 378 -12.43 10.91 -13.09
C SER A 378 -13.28 11.80 -13.99
N GLU A 379 -13.10 13.13 -13.92
CA GLU A 379 -13.94 14.05 -14.70
C GLU A 379 -13.85 13.64 -16.18
N ILE A 380 -14.97 13.15 -16.71
CA ILE A 380 -15.01 12.58 -18.05
C ILE A 380 -14.85 13.74 -19.01
N GLU A 381 -13.67 13.76 -19.62
CA GLU A 381 -13.25 14.84 -20.48
C GLU A 381 -14.19 14.98 -21.67
N ASN A 382 -14.70 16.19 -21.91
CA ASN A 382 -15.58 16.41 -23.05
C ASN A 382 -14.77 16.49 -24.35
N VAL A 383 -14.58 15.33 -25.00
CA VAL A 383 -13.85 15.21 -26.26
C VAL A 383 -14.46 15.99 -27.42
N SER A 384 -15.69 16.54 -27.27
CA SER A 384 -16.29 17.43 -28.28
C SER A 384 -15.79 18.87 -28.20
N LEU A 385 -15.09 19.24 -27.12
CA LEU A 385 -14.59 20.60 -26.86
C LEU A 385 -13.07 20.64 -26.96
N ALA A 386 -12.53 21.83 -27.25
CA ALA A 386 -11.08 22.07 -27.32
C ALA A 386 -10.35 21.01 -28.17
N ILE A 387 -10.87 20.76 -29.38
CA ILE A 387 -10.22 19.90 -30.36
C ILE A 387 -8.94 20.65 -30.79
N PRO A 388 -7.75 20.08 -30.56
CA PRO A 388 -6.50 20.74 -30.87
C PRO A 388 -6.34 20.86 -32.39
N GLN A 389 -5.82 22.00 -32.82
CA GLN A 389 -5.52 22.21 -34.22
C GLN A 389 -4.21 21.48 -34.55
N GLY A 390 -4.31 20.47 -35.42
CA GLY A 390 -3.15 19.76 -35.93
C GLY A 390 -2.31 20.65 -36.84
N LEU A 391 -1.00 20.42 -36.85
CA LEU A 391 -0.04 21.09 -37.72
C LEU A 391 -0.06 20.57 -39.15
N ARG A 392 -0.72 19.44 -39.40
CA ARG A 392 -0.86 18.86 -40.74
C ARG A 392 -1.91 19.62 -41.54
N SER A 393 -1.65 19.74 -42.84
CA SER A 393 -2.63 20.22 -43.81
C SER A 393 -2.67 19.24 -44.98
N GLU A 394 -3.65 18.34 -44.96
CA GLU A 394 -3.79 17.25 -45.90
C GLU A 394 -4.63 17.65 -47.12
N SER A 395 -4.07 18.49 -47.98
CA SER A 395 -4.77 18.95 -49.18
C SER A 395 -5.26 17.77 -50.05
N LEU A 396 -6.48 17.87 -50.58
CA LEU A 396 -7.13 16.80 -51.37
C LEU A 396 -7.35 15.47 -50.63
N ALA A 397 -7.23 15.44 -49.30
CA ALA A 397 -7.68 14.31 -48.51
C ALA A 397 -9.21 14.17 -48.52
N VAL A 398 -9.69 12.94 -48.38
CA VAL A 398 -11.11 12.60 -48.44
C VAL A 398 -11.51 11.92 -47.14
N GLY A 399 -12.45 12.53 -46.41
CA GLY A 399 -13.05 11.94 -45.21
C GLY A 399 -14.46 11.47 -45.48
N VAL A 400 -14.80 10.26 -45.06
CA VAL A 400 -16.16 9.71 -45.07
C VAL A 400 -16.48 9.26 -43.66
N VAL A 401 -17.45 9.91 -43.02
CA VAL A 401 -17.80 9.67 -41.62
C VAL A 401 -19.27 9.32 -41.55
N ILE A 402 -19.58 8.09 -41.16
CA ILE A 402 -20.92 7.51 -41.22
C ILE A 402 -21.41 7.19 -39.81
N GLY A 403 -22.57 7.70 -39.43
CA GLY A 403 -23.25 7.36 -38.18
C GLY A 403 -24.66 6.86 -38.45
N ASN A 404 -24.88 5.55 -38.35
CA ASN A 404 -26.21 4.95 -38.42
C ASN A 404 -26.76 4.76 -37.01
N GLY A 405 -27.66 5.65 -36.60
CA GLY A 405 -28.24 5.67 -35.26
C GLY A 405 -29.72 5.26 -35.23
N ARG A 406 -30.48 5.56 -36.29
CA ARG A 406 -31.93 5.37 -36.32
C ARG A 406 -32.32 4.33 -37.36
N TYR A 407 -32.45 3.09 -36.91
CA TYR A 407 -32.87 1.97 -37.72
C TYR A 407 -34.41 1.87 -37.80
N ARG A 408 -34.94 1.48 -38.95
CA ARG A 408 -36.40 1.27 -39.14
C ARG A 408 -36.90 -0.01 -38.47
N HIS A 409 -36.05 -1.03 -38.44
CA HIS A 409 -36.44 -2.40 -38.07
C HIS A 409 -35.56 -3.02 -36.97
N LEU A 410 -34.53 -2.31 -36.52
CA LEU A 410 -33.59 -2.75 -35.48
C LEU A 410 -33.52 -1.70 -34.37
N ASP A 411 -32.95 -2.09 -33.23
CA ASP A 411 -32.73 -1.17 -32.11
C ASP A 411 -31.81 -0.01 -32.52
N ALA A 412 -32.01 1.16 -31.92
CA ALA A 412 -31.22 2.35 -32.23
C ALA A 412 -29.79 2.27 -31.66
N VAL A 413 -28.80 2.82 -32.37
CA VAL A 413 -27.43 2.98 -31.87
C VAL A 413 -27.30 4.38 -31.26
N ARG A 414 -27.40 4.43 -29.93
CA ARG A 414 -27.62 5.66 -29.13
C ARG A 414 -26.71 6.83 -29.49
N PHE A 415 -25.41 6.60 -29.69
CA PHE A 415 -24.41 7.66 -29.87
C PHE A 415 -23.87 7.79 -31.31
N ALA A 416 -24.29 6.95 -32.26
CA ALA A 416 -23.70 6.92 -33.61
C ALA A 416 -23.70 8.28 -34.34
N HIS A 417 -24.77 9.08 -34.18
CA HIS A 417 -24.83 10.42 -34.77
C HIS A 417 -23.86 11.40 -34.14
N GLN A 418 -23.70 11.33 -32.81
CA GLN A 418 -22.81 12.20 -32.04
C GLN A 418 -21.35 11.79 -32.26
N ASP A 419 -21.07 10.49 -32.27
CA ASP A 419 -19.77 9.91 -32.61
C ASP A 419 -19.31 10.37 -34.00
N ALA A 420 -20.15 10.18 -35.02
CA ALA A 420 -19.84 10.60 -36.39
C ALA A 420 -19.62 12.13 -36.49
N ARG A 421 -20.42 12.95 -35.80
CA ARG A 421 -20.23 14.40 -35.79
C ARG A 421 -18.87 14.79 -35.22
N VAL A 422 -18.52 14.27 -34.04
CA VAL A 422 -17.28 14.66 -33.35
C VAL A 422 -16.05 14.10 -34.04
N ILE A 423 -16.13 12.89 -34.60
CA ILE A 423 -15.06 12.36 -35.48
C ILE A 423 -14.86 13.27 -36.69
N SER A 424 -15.94 13.73 -37.34
CA SER A 424 -15.82 14.68 -38.46
C SER A 424 -15.07 15.94 -38.05
N ASP A 425 -15.38 16.50 -36.88
CA ASP A 425 -14.70 17.69 -36.35
C ASP A 425 -13.20 17.42 -36.10
N HIS A 426 -12.83 16.24 -35.60
CA HIS A 426 -11.42 15.86 -35.38
C HIS A 426 -10.66 15.60 -36.67
N VAL A 427 -11.31 14.98 -37.67
CA VAL A 427 -10.69 14.75 -38.98
C VAL A 427 -10.31 16.09 -39.63
N VAL A 428 -11.15 17.12 -39.46
CA VAL A 428 -10.85 18.47 -39.95
C VAL A 428 -9.78 19.15 -39.09
N GLN A 429 -9.99 19.25 -37.78
CA GLN A 429 -9.15 20.08 -36.90
C GLN A 429 -7.82 19.40 -36.51
N ALA A 430 -7.87 18.16 -36.04
CA ALA A 430 -6.69 17.43 -35.55
C ALA A 430 -5.90 16.75 -36.68
N MET A 431 -6.58 16.12 -37.64
CA MET A 431 -5.90 15.43 -38.76
C MET A 431 -5.60 16.37 -39.95
N GLY A 432 -6.20 17.56 -39.97
CA GLY A 432 -5.92 18.58 -40.99
C GLY A 432 -6.55 18.31 -42.35
N TYR A 433 -7.65 17.56 -42.42
CA TYR A 433 -8.36 17.34 -43.68
C TYR A 433 -9.18 18.59 -44.05
N PRO A 434 -9.30 18.93 -45.36
CA PRO A 434 -10.13 20.04 -45.80
C PRO A 434 -11.60 19.75 -45.50
N GLU A 435 -12.31 20.71 -44.91
CA GLU A 435 -13.72 20.58 -44.53
C GLU A 435 -14.59 20.15 -45.73
N GLU A 436 -14.34 20.72 -46.92
CA GLU A 436 -15.06 20.35 -48.14
C GLU A 436 -14.80 18.91 -48.61
N GLY A 437 -13.67 18.34 -48.21
CA GLY A 437 -13.24 16.97 -48.48
C GLY A 437 -13.82 15.94 -47.51
N VAL A 438 -14.37 16.37 -46.38
CA VAL A 438 -15.03 15.51 -45.39
C VAL A 438 -16.53 15.44 -45.68
N LYS A 439 -17.09 14.23 -45.59
CA LYS A 439 -18.52 13.96 -45.79
C LYS A 439 -19.06 13.21 -44.58
N LEU A 440 -19.81 13.93 -43.75
CA LEU A 440 -20.63 13.36 -42.69
C LEU A 440 -21.94 12.81 -43.30
N GLN A 441 -22.22 11.55 -43.07
CA GLN A 441 -23.45 10.85 -43.47
C GLN A 441 -24.12 10.29 -42.23
N GLN A 442 -25.44 10.40 -42.15
CA GLN A 442 -26.24 9.86 -41.06
C GLN A 442 -27.35 8.98 -41.61
N ASP A 443 -27.58 7.85 -40.96
CA ASP A 443 -28.67 6.92 -41.26
C ASP A 443 -28.71 6.50 -42.75
N MET A 444 -27.58 6.01 -43.25
CA MET A 444 -27.44 5.58 -44.64
C MET A 444 -28.29 4.35 -44.95
N THR A 445 -29.04 4.44 -46.05
CA THR A 445 -29.82 3.33 -46.61
C THR A 445 -28.95 2.39 -47.45
N THR A 446 -29.50 1.23 -47.77
CA THR A 446 -28.90 0.24 -48.70
C THR A 446 -28.44 0.90 -50.01
N ARG A 447 -29.28 1.80 -50.56
CA ARG A 447 -28.97 2.55 -51.77
C ARG A 447 -27.78 3.50 -51.57
N ASP A 448 -27.69 4.14 -50.41
CA ASP A 448 -26.64 5.11 -50.13
C ASP A 448 -25.27 4.43 -50.02
N PHE A 449 -25.18 3.26 -49.36
CA PHE A 449 -23.95 2.47 -49.30
C PHE A 449 -23.45 2.10 -50.69
N ARG A 450 -24.32 1.50 -51.52
CA ARG A 450 -23.99 1.11 -52.90
C ARG A 450 -23.60 2.31 -53.77
N ARG A 451 -24.22 3.46 -53.55
CA ARG A 451 -23.85 4.70 -54.26
C ARG A 451 -22.48 5.23 -53.81
N LEU A 452 -22.17 5.14 -52.53
CA LEU A 452 -20.95 5.69 -51.95
C LEU A 452 -19.72 4.83 -52.30
N PHE A 453 -19.79 3.54 -51.98
CA PHE A 453 -18.67 2.60 -52.13
C PHE A 453 -18.68 1.85 -53.47
N GLY A 454 -19.80 1.86 -54.21
CA GLY A 454 -19.94 1.15 -55.47
C GLY A 454 -20.41 -0.30 -55.29
N THR A 455 -20.50 -1.03 -56.40
CA THR A 455 -20.92 -2.44 -56.38
C THR A 455 -19.85 -3.38 -56.95
N ARG A 456 -19.86 -4.63 -56.47
CA ARG A 456 -18.89 -5.65 -56.87
C ARG A 456 -18.91 -5.92 -58.37
N GLU A 457 -20.09 -5.88 -59.01
CA GLU A 457 -20.25 -6.14 -60.45
C GLU A 457 -19.52 -5.10 -61.32
N ARG A 458 -19.28 -3.91 -60.78
CA ARG A 458 -18.58 -2.81 -61.44
C ARG A 458 -17.16 -2.60 -60.90
N GLY A 459 -16.66 -3.56 -60.11
CA GLY A 459 -15.37 -3.48 -59.44
C GLY A 459 -15.25 -2.25 -58.55
N PHE A 460 -16.37 -1.78 -57.96
CA PHE A 460 -16.47 -0.63 -57.07
C PHE A 460 -16.13 0.74 -57.68
N ARG A 461 -15.75 0.80 -58.96
CA ARG A 461 -15.33 2.04 -59.65
C ARG A 461 -16.47 3.02 -59.92
N ASP A 462 -17.71 2.56 -59.79
CA ASP A 462 -18.91 3.37 -59.89
C ASP A 462 -19.26 4.13 -58.59
N GLY A 463 -18.60 3.78 -57.48
CA GLY A 463 -18.72 4.46 -56.20
C GLY A 463 -18.36 5.95 -56.28
N LEU A 464 -19.05 6.78 -55.50
CA LEU A 464 -18.71 8.20 -55.37
C LEU A 464 -17.33 8.40 -54.73
N LEU A 465 -16.97 7.57 -53.75
CA LEU A 465 -15.67 7.64 -53.09
C LEU A 465 -14.54 7.36 -54.08
N TYR A 466 -14.63 6.27 -54.84
CA TYR A 466 -13.66 5.94 -55.88
C TYR A 466 -13.46 7.10 -56.87
N ARG A 467 -14.56 7.64 -57.43
CA ARG A 467 -14.50 8.74 -58.41
C ARG A 467 -13.86 10.01 -57.83
N ARG A 468 -14.13 10.32 -56.56
CA ARG A 468 -13.52 11.45 -55.88
C ARG A 468 -12.02 11.24 -55.68
N VAL A 469 -11.62 10.08 -55.17
CA VAL A 469 -10.21 9.74 -54.93
C VAL A 469 -9.45 9.67 -56.24
N GLU A 470 -10.03 9.11 -57.30
CA GLU A 470 -9.43 9.10 -58.64
C GLU A 470 -9.17 10.52 -59.18
N LEU A 471 -10.13 11.43 -58.99
CA LEU A 471 -9.94 12.83 -59.41
C LEU A 471 -8.81 13.50 -58.60
N ASN A 472 -8.77 13.27 -57.29
CA ASN A 472 -7.74 13.83 -56.40
C ASN A 472 -6.35 13.24 -56.69
N ALA A 473 -6.28 11.94 -57.01
CA ALA A 473 -5.05 11.21 -57.35
C ALA A 473 -4.36 11.75 -58.61
N ARG A 474 -5.12 12.39 -59.51
CA ARG A 474 -4.55 13.10 -60.69
C ARG A 474 -3.80 14.39 -60.32
N ARG A 475 -4.01 14.91 -59.11
CA ARG A 475 -3.45 16.19 -58.63
C ARG A 475 -2.46 16.00 -57.50
N ARG A 476 -2.63 14.95 -56.70
CA ARG A 476 -1.77 14.58 -55.57
C ARG A 476 -1.55 13.08 -55.61
N GLU A 477 -0.30 12.65 -55.62
CA GLU A 477 0.00 11.22 -55.48
C GLU A 477 -0.48 10.72 -54.12
N ASN A 478 -1.14 9.56 -54.14
CA ASN A 478 -1.59 8.84 -52.95
C ASN A 478 -2.38 9.71 -51.93
N PRO A 479 -3.50 10.33 -52.35
CA PRO A 479 -4.26 11.25 -51.50
C PRO A 479 -4.84 10.49 -50.28
N PRO A 480 -4.75 11.04 -49.06
CA PRO A 480 -5.25 10.36 -47.86
C PRO A 480 -6.75 10.13 -47.89
N VAL A 481 -7.17 8.95 -47.44
CA VAL A 481 -8.59 8.57 -47.31
C VAL A 481 -8.84 8.13 -45.87
N PHE A 482 -9.82 8.74 -45.21
CA PHE A 482 -10.27 8.36 -43.88
C PHE A 482 -11.73 7.91 -43.95
N VAL A 483 -12.03 6.73 -43.43
CA VAL A 483 -13.39 6.19 -43.37
C VAL A 483 -13.72 5.81 -41.94
N TYR A 484 -14.77 6.39 -41.38
CA TYR A 484 -15.31 6.04 -40.08
C TYR A 484 -16.75 5.54 -40.21
N TYR A 485 -17.08 4.45 -39.51
CA TYR A 485 -18.42 3.92 -39.41
C TYR A 485 -18.77 3.64 -37.95
N SER A 486 -19.89 4.19 -37.49
CA SER A 486 -20.56 3.81 -36.24
C SER A 486 -21.98 3.37 -36.53
N GLY A 487 -22.34 2.18 -36.05
CA GLY A 487 -23.64 1.58 -36.33
C GLY A 487 -23.65 0.08 -36.03
N HIS A 488 -24.69 -0.60 -36.48
CA HIS A 488 -24.79 -2.06 -36.37
C HIS A 488 -23.91 -2.75 -37.43
N GLY A 489 -23.11 -3.70 -36.96
CA GLY A 489 -22.61 -4.80 -37.76
C GLY A 489 -23.45 -6.04 -37.45
N ALA A 490 -23.55 -6.96 -38.39
CA ALA A 490 -24.19 -8.23 -38.13
C ALA A 490 -23.67 -9.34 -39.05
N PRO A 491 -23.56 -10.58 -38.55
CA PRO A 491 -23.37 -11.74 -39.41
C PRO A 491 -24.70 -12.10 -40.11
N SER A 492 -24.62 -12.66 -41.31
CA SER A 492 -25.77 -13.33 -41.95
C SER A 492 -26.25 -14.50 -41.08
N LEU A 493 -27.55 -14.77 -41.17
CA LEU A 493 -28.17 -15.97 -40.58
C LEU A 493 -27.93 -17.24 -41.44
N ASP A 494 -27.31 -17.10 -42.61
CA ASP A 494 -26.94 -18.20 -43.49
C ASP A 494 -25.75 -19.00 -42.94
N GLU A 495 -25.48 -20.18 -43.52
CA GLU A 495 -24.42 -21.07 -43.06
C GLU A 495 -23.01 -20.46 -43.14
N ASP A 496 -22.81 -19.45 -44.00
CA ASP A 496 -21.50 -18.82 -44.22
C ASP A 496 -21.14 -17.74 -43.19
N GLY A 497 -22.10 -17.27 -42.38
CA GLY A 497 -21.87 -16.30 -41.30
C GLY A 497 -21.20 -15.01 -41.76
N LYS A 498 -21.38 -14.59 -43.03
CA LYS A 498 -20.72 -13.40 -43.59
C LYS A 498 -21.08 -12.15 -42.80
N ALA A 499 -20.09 -11.28 -42.57
CA ALA A 499 -20.29 -10.01 -41.87
C ALA A 499 -20.79 -8.90 -42.82
N TYR A 500 -21.70 -8.06 -42.33
CA TYR A 500 -22.27 -6.92 -43.05
C TYR A 500 -22.23 -5.65 -42.20
N LEU A 501 -21.99 -4.51 -42.83
CA LEU A 501 -22.40 -3.21 -42.31
C LEU A 501 -23.90 -3.07 -42.56
N VAL A 502 -24.68 -2.74 -41.53
CA VAL A 502 -26.14 -2.78 -41.61
C VAL A 502 -26.71 -1.39 -41.98
N PRO A 503 -27.37 -1.25 -43.14
CA PRO A 503 -28.11 -0.04 -43.49
C PRO A 503 -29.35 0.16 -42.61
N VAL A 504 -29.80 1.41 -42.47
CA VAL A 504 -30.92 1.71 -41.56
C VAL A 504 -32.28 1.18 -42.00
N ASP A 505 -32.41 0.79 -43.27
CA ASP A 505 -33.63 0.27 -43.88
C ASP A 505 -33.68 -1.25 -44.03
N THR A 506 -32.67 -1.97 -43.51
CA THR A 506 -32.52 -3.42 -43.64
C THR A 506 -32.95 -4.18 -42.38
N THR A 507 -33.30 -5.47 -42.52
CA THR A 507 -33.53 -6.41 -41.42
C THR A 507 -32.43 -7.47 -41.34
N LEU A 508 -32.28 -8.16 -40.20
CA LEU A 508 -31.28 -9.24 -40.07
C LEU A 508 -31.50 -10.41 -41.05
N ARG A 509 -32.74 -10.66 -41.49
CA ARG A 509 -33.06 -11.70 -42.48
C ARG A 509 -32.69 -11.29 -43.90
N ASP A 510 -32.76 -10.00 -44.20
CA ASP A 510 -32.54 -9.46 -45.53
C ASP A 510 -31.07 -9.03 -45.76
N LEU A 511 -30.19 -9.15 -44.77
CA LEU A 511 -28.76 -8.81 -44.86
C LEU A 511 -28.05 -9.38 -46.10
N PRO A 512 -28.28 -10.65 -46.53
CA PRO A 512 -27.64 -11.18 -47.73
C PRO A 512 -27.98 -10.41 -49.01
N TYR A 513 -29.14 -9.75 -49.05
CA TYR A 513 -29.67 -9.06 -50.24
C TYR A 513 -29.58 -7.54 -50.13
N GLU A 514 -29.71 -6.99 -48.93
CA GLU A 514 -29.80 -5.55 -48.67
C GLU A 514 -28.63 -5.00 -47.86
N GLY A 515 -27.94 -5.83 -47.08
CA GLY A 515 -26.74 -5.44 -46.35
C GLY A 515 -25.59 -5.05 -47.29
N TYR A 516 -24.63 -4.31 -46.75
CA TYR A 516 -23.36 -4.05 -47.43
C TYR A 516 -22.29 -4.96 -46.84
N ALA A 517 -21.86 -5.99 -47.59
CA ALA A 517 -20.92 -6.98 -47.09
C ALA A 517 -19.62 -6.32 -46.64
N LEU A 518 -19.09 -6.73 -45.49
CA LEU A 518 -17.85 -6.17 -44.94
C LEU A 518 -16.65 -6.47 -45.86
N GLU A 519 -16.67 -7.62 -46.55
CA GLU A 519 -15.72 -7.96 -47.61
C GLU A 519 -15.81 -6.97 -48.78
N ASP A 520 -17.01 -6.71 -49.30
CA ASP A 520 -17.22 -5.73 -50.37
C ASP A 520 -16.77 -4.32 -49.96
N PHE A 521 -16.98 -3.96 -48.69
CA PHE A 521 -16.47 -2.71 -48.14
C PHE A 521 -14.94 -2.64 -48.23
N TYR A 522 -14.21 -3.66 -47.75
CA TYR A 522 -12.76 -3.68 -47.87
C TYR A 522 -12.28 -3.75 -49.32
N ASP A 523 -12.93 -4.54 -50.18
CA ASP A 523 -12.61 -4.61 -51.60
C ASP A 523 -12.81 -3.23 -52.29
N SER A 524 -13.85 -2.49 -51.91
CA SER A 524 -14.09 -1.14 -52.43
C SER A 524 -12.99 -0.14 -52.05
N LEU A 525 -12.43 -0.28 -50.84
CA LEU A 525 -11.34 0.55 -50.36
C LEU A 525 -10.00 0.13 -50.98
N ALA A 526 -9.77 -1.16 -51.16
CA ALA A 526 -8.59 -1.69 -51.84
C ALA A 526 -8.57 -1.32 -53.34
N ALA A 527 -9.75 -1.10 -53.95
CA ALA A 527 -9.86 -0.65 -55.33
C ALA A 527 -9.51 0.84 -55.53
N LEU A 528 -9.43 1.64 -54.45
CA LEU A 528 -9.13 3.07 -54.55
C LEU A 528 -7.74 3.30 -55.17
N PRO A 529 -7.54 4.38 -55.95
CA PRO A 529 -6.22 4.79 -56.43
C PRO A 529 -5.41 5.49 -55.32
N SER A 530 -5.42 4.91 -54.11
CA SER A 530 -4.63 5.32 -52.95
C SER A 530 -4.50 4.13 -52.00
N ASN A 531 -3.30 3.95 -51.41
CA ASN A 531 -3.06 3.02 -50.31
C ASN A 531 -2.89 3.73 -48.96
N ASN A 532 -3.08 5.06 -48.92
CA ASN A 532 -3.10 5.88 -47.71
C ASN A 532 -4.51 5.90 -47.11
N VAL A 533 -4.97 4.73 -46.67
CA VAL A 533 -6.33 4.52 -46.18
C VAL A 533 -6.31 4.24 -44.69
N THR A 534 -7.07 5.03 -43.92
CA THR A 534 -7.35 4.76 -42.51
C THR A 534 -8.83 4.45 -42.36
N VAL A 535 -9.14 3.33 -41.70
CA VAL A 535 -10.52 2.87 -41.48
C VAL A 535 -10.75 2.69 -39.99
N VAL A 536 -11.89 3.15 -39.50
CA VAL A 536 -12.29 3.00 -38.10
C VAL A 536 -13.71 2.47 -38.05
N LEU A 537 -13.88 1.24 -37.57
CA LEU A 537 -15.16 0.54 -37.48
C LEU A 537 -15.59 0.38 -36.02
N ASP A 538 -16.59 1.13 -35.64
CA ASP A 538 -17.26 1.04 -34.34
C ASP A 538 -18.61 0.33 -34.47
N ALA A 539 -18.51 -0.99 -34.64
CA ALA A 539 -19.63 -1.87 -34.86
C ALA A 539 -19.35 -3.27 -34.28
N CYS A 540 -20.38 -3.91 -33.72
CA CYS A 540 -20.32 -5.31 -33.28
C CYS A 540 -20.60 -6.22 -34.47
N PHE A 541 -19.83 -7.28 -34.71
CA PHE A 541 -20.12 -8.27 -35.78
C PHE A 541 -20.49 -9.65 -35.21
N SER A 542 -20.73 -9.74 -33.90
CA SER A 542 -21.15 -10.94 -33.19
C SER A 542 -22.66 -11.21 -33.27
N GLY A 543 -23.44 -10.25 -33.76
CA GLY A 543 -24.90 -10.29 -33.73
C GLY A 543 -25.52 -9.86 -32.39
N ALA A 544 -24.68 -9.49 -31.42
CA ALA A 544 -25.07 -8.97 -30.11
C ALA A 544 -25.00 -7.43 -30.08
N SER A 545 -25.78 -6.83 -29.19
CA SER A 545 -25.85 -5.40 -28.89
C SER A 545 -25.55 -5.14 -27.41
N ASN A 546 -25.26 -3.89 -27.07
CA ASN A 546 -25.04 -3.45 -25.68
C ASN A 546 -26.20 -3.86 -24.73
N ASP A 547 -27.44 -3.89 -25.23
CA ASP A 547 -28.65 -4.15 -24.44
C ASP A 547 -29.23 -5.57 -24.67
N GLY A 548 -28.47 -6.46 -25.32
CA GLY A 548 -28.89 -7.85 -25.57
C GLY A 548 -28.75 -8.25 -27.04
N LEU A 549 -29.76 -8.91 -27.61
CA LEU A 549 -29.75 -9.26 -29.04
C LEU A 549 -30.08 -8.05 -29.90
N LEU A 550 -29.49 -7.96 -31.08
CA LEU A 550 -29.82 -6.92 -32.08
C LEU A 550 -31.30 -6.94 -32.50
N GLN A 551 -31.95 -8.11 -32.40
CA GLN A 551 -33.39 -8.29 -32.62
C GLN A 551 -33.94 -9.29 -31.60
N LYS A 552 -34.96 -8.87 -30.85
CA LYS A 552 -35.48 -9.59 -29.66
C LYS A 552 -36.17 -10.92 -29.98
N ASP A 553 -36.64 -11.10 -31.22
CA ASP A 553 -37.40 -12.27 -31.67
C ASP A 553 -36.55 -13.31 -32.44
N ILE A 554 -35.23 -13.15 -32.46
CA ILE A 554 -34.30 -14.10 -33.09
C ILE A 554 -33.63 -14.96 -32.02
N SER A 555 -33.57 -16.27 -32.24
CA SER A 555 -32.85 -17.18 -31.34
C SER A 555 -31.34 -16.91 -31.40
N PRO A 556 -30.65 -16.75 -30.25
CA PRO A 556 -29.18 -16.60 -30.20
C PRO A 556 -28.43 -17.71 -30.94
N ALA A 557 -29.00 -18.93 -31.00
CA ALA A 557 -28.40 -20.07 -31.69
C ALA A 557 -28.30 -19.91 -33.22
N LEU A 558 -29.06 -18.95 -33.80
CA LEU A 558 -29.00 -18.61 -35.21
C LEU A 558 -27.88 -17.62 -35.54
N LEU A 559 -27.33 -16.94 -34.52
CA LEU A 559 -26.22 -16.00 -34.69
C LEU A 559 -24.90 -16.76 -34.66
N ARG A 560 -24.16 -16.70 -35.76
CA ARG A 560 -22.80 -17.22 -35.85
C ARG A 560 -21.83 -16.05 -35.88
N SER A 561 -20.77 -16.09 -35.07
CA SER A 561 -19.74 -15.06 -35.17
C SER A 561 -19.11 -15.06 -36.55
N ALA A 562 -18.85 -13.87 -37.08
CA ALA A 562 -18.00 -13.71 -38.24
C ALA A 562 -16.62 -14.35 -37.95
N GLY A 563 -16.09 -15.12 -38.91
CA GLY A 563 -14.80 -15.81 -38.75
C GLY A 563 -13.61 -14.85 -38.72
N SER A 564 -13.63 -13.82 -39.57
CA SER A 564 -12.68 -12.70 -39.54
C SER A 564 -13.41 -11.42 -39.94
N ILE A 565 -13.12 -10.33 -39.24
CA ILE A 565 -13.65 -8.99 -39.54
C ILE A 565 -12.55 -8.04 -40.06
N THR A 566 -11.34 -8.56 -40.26
CA THR A 566 -10.18 -7.81 -40.72
C THR A 566 -9.66 -8.36 -42.05
N PRO A 567 -9.35 -7.51 -43.04
CA PRO A 567 -8.93 -7.97 -44.36
C PRO A 567 -7.45 -8.33 -44.36
N ALA A 568 -7.09 -9.46 -44.98
CA ALA A 568 -5.70 -9.87 -45.14
C ALA A 568 -4.96 -9.11 -46.26
N SER A 569 -5.69 -8.46 -47.18
CA SER A 569 -5.17 -7.89 -48.44
C SER A 569 -4.85 -6.39 -48.40
N MET A 570 -4.96 -5.73 -47.24
CA MET A 570 -4.76 -4.27 -47.09
C MET A 570 -3.63 -3.92 -46.12
N SER A 571 -2.42 -4.50 -46.31
CA SER A 571 -1.29 -4.32 -45.39
C SER A 571 -0.82 -2.88 -45.20
N GLU A 572 -1.00 -2.03 -46.22
CA GLU A 572 -0.63 -0.60 -46.17
C GLU A 572 -1.69 0.27 -45.49
N ALA A 573 -2.94 -0.17 -45.38
CA ALA A 573 -3.99 0.57 -44.70
C ALA A 573 -3.85 0.47 -43.17
N SER A 574 -4.51 1.35 -42.42
CA SER A 574 -4.60 1.27 -40.95
C SER A 574 -6.07 1.07 -40.58
N ILE A 575 -6.43 -0.14 -40.15
CA ILE A 575 -7.82 -0.53 -39.92
C ILE A 575 -8.02 -0.81 -38.44
N PHE A 576 -8.81 0.05 -37.79
CA PHE A 576 -9.23 -0.10 -36.40
C PHE A 576 -10.61 -0.74 -36.34
N THR A 577 -10.79 -1.72 -35.46
CA THR A 577 -12.11 -2.23 -35.08
C THR A 577 -12.31 -2.08 -33.58
N SER A 578 -13.50 -1.67 -33.17
CA SER A 578 -13.85 -1.45 -31.75
C SER A 578 -13.81 -2.72 -30.90
N THR A 579 -13.96 -3.89 -31.52
CA THR A 579 -14.01 -5.20 -30.86
C THR A 579 -13.28 -6.28 -31.66
N SER A 580 -13.02 -7.41 -31.02
CA SER A 580 -12.79 -8.69 -31.71
C SER A 580 -14.12 -9.29 -32.23
N PRO A 581 -14.12 -10.27 -33.17
CA PRO A 581 -15.34 -10.79 -33.80
C PRO A 581 -16.46 -11.27 -32.86
N ASN A 582 -16.09 -11.82 -31.69
CA ASN A 582 -17.02 -12.39 -30.70
C ASN A 582 -17.41 -11.43 -29.56
N GLN A 583 -16.99 -10.17 -29.63
CA GLN A 583 -17.17 -9.19 -28.55
C GLN A 583 -18.23 -8.15 -28.89
N VAL A 584 -18.61 -7.33 -27.90
CA VAL A 584 -19.61 -6.26 -28.01
C VAL A 584 -18.93 -4.90 -27.81
N SER A 585 -19.34 -3.89 -28.58
CA SER A 585 -18.95 -2.49 -28.42
C SER A 585 -19.92 -1.81 -27.48
N TYR A 586 -19.40 -1.28 -26.37
CA TYR A 586 -20.19 -0.68 -25.31
C TYR A 586 -20.44 0.81 -25.52
N TRP A 587 -21.57 1.29 -25.01
CA TRP A 587 -21.80 2.72 -24.87
C TRP A 587 -21.12 3.26 -23.61
N PHE A 588 -20.57 4.47 -23.71
CA PHE A 588 -20.05 5.24 -22.58
C PHE A 588 -20.95 6.45 -22.34
N ASN A 589 -21.96 6.24 -21.50
CA ASN A 589 -23.08 7.18 -21.33
C ASN A 589 -22.60 8.53 -20.79
N GLU A 590 -21.66 8.47 -19.88
CA GLU A 590 -21.10 9.61 -19.18
C GLU A 590 -20.26 10.48 -20.12
N GLY A 591 -19.55 9.87 -21.08
CA GLY A 591 -18.85 10.57 -22.16
C GLY A 591 -19.76 10.93 -23.35
N ARG A 592 -21.00 10.45 -23.39
CA ARG A 592 -21.96 10.60 -24.50
C ARG A 592 -21.45 10.14 -25.86
N HIS A 593 -20.66 9.09 -25.84
CA HIS A 593 -20.02 8.48 -27.00
C HIS A 593 -20.06 6.95 -26.86
N SER A 594 -19.76 6.19 -27.91
CA SER A 594 -19.35 4.81 -27.67
C SER A 594 -18.03 4.79 -26.87
N LEU A 595 -17.79 3.70 -26.14
CA LEU A 595 -16.58 3.55 -25.33
C LEU A 595 -15.31 3.63 -26.18
N PHE A 596 -15.30 2.90 -27.29
CA PHE A 596 -14.18 2.92 -28.23
C PHE A 596 -14.00 4.31 -28.86
N THR A 597 -15.07 4.93 -29.35
CA THR A 597 -14.98 6.23 -30.02
C THR A 597 -14.55 7.33 -29.05
N TYR A 598 -15.02 7.30 -27.80
CA TYR A 598 -14.56 8.25 -26.78
C TYR A 598 -13.04 8.22 -26.60
N PHE A 599 -12.47 7.03 -26.38
CA PHE A 599 -11.03 6.90 -26.21
C PHE A 599 -10.27 7.12 -27.52
N PHE A 600 -10.84 6.80 -28.68
CA PHE A 600 -10.24 7.12 -29.97
C PHE A 600 -10.07 8.64 -30.13
N LEU A 601 -11.13 9.41 -29.84
CA LEU A 601 -11.11 10.86 -29.89
C LEU A 601 -10.13 11.45 -28.88
N LYS A 602 -10.15 10.96 -27.63
CA LYS A 602 -9.22 11.40 -26.58
C LYS A 602 -7.76 11.12 -26.92
N GLY A 603 -7.47 9.92 -27.42
CA GLY A 603 -6.13 9.54 -27.88
C GLY A 603 -5.67 10.43 -29.03
N LEU A 604 -6.55 10.68 -30.02
CA LEU A 604 -6.24 11.54 -31.16
C LEU A 604 -5.93 12.98 -30.73
N ARG A 605 -6.54 13.49 -29.65
CA ARG A 605 -6.26 14.83 -29.07
C ARG A 605 -4.90 14.95 -28.38
N GLY A 606 -4.11 13.88 -28.30
CA GLY A 606 -2.77 13.90 -27.71
C GLY A 606 -2.56 12.84 -26.63
N ALA A 607 -3.63 12.27 -26.06
CA ALA A 607 -3.49 11.32 -24.95
C ALA A 607 -2.83 9.98 -25.36
N ALA A 608 -2.74 9.70 -26.65
CA ALA A 608 -2.07 8.52 -27.19
C ALA A 608 -0.58 8.75 -27.50
N ASP A 609 -0.05 9.96 -27.35
CA ASP A 609 1.39 10.26 -27.55
C ASP A 609 2.22 9.64 -26.41
N ASP A 610 2.63 8.38 -26.58
CA ASP A 610 3.33 7.61 -25.53
C ASP A 610 4.82 7.98 -25.46
N ASP A 611 5.42 8.39 -26.58
CA ASP A 611 6.85 8.75 -26.65
C ASP A 611 7.13 10.27 -26.49
N GLY A 612 6.08 11.10 -26.52
CA GLY A 612 6.15 12.54 -26.29
C GLY A 612 6.67 13.32 -27.50
N ASP A 613 6.65 12.75 -28.70
CA ASP A 613 7.15 13.39 -29.92
C ASP A 613 6.14 14.35 -30.57
N ASN A 614 4.96 14.54 -29.96
CA ASN A 614 3.83 15.34 -30.43
C ASN A 614 3.20 14.81 -31.71
N ARG A 615 3.33 13.51 -31.98
CA ARG A 615 2.69 12.82 -33.10
C ARG A 615 1.81 11.73 -32.56
N ILE A 616 0.74 11.45 -33.30
CA ILE A 616 -0.15 10.34 -33.01
C ILE A 616 -0.07 9.38 -34.18
N THR A 617 0.63 8.27 -33.99
CA THR A 617 0.65 7.16 -34.95
C THR A 617 -0.51 6.19 -34.69
N SER A 618 -0.78 5.32 -35.68
CA SER A 618 -1.82 4.31 -35.53
C SER A 618 -1.48 3.27 -34.46
N GLY A 619 -0.20 2.92 -34.32
CA GLY A 619 0.29 1.98 -33.31
C GLY A 619 0.11 2.51 -31.89
N GLU A 620 0.49 3.76 -31.66
CA GLU A 620 0.29 4.45 -30.39
C GLU A 620 -1.20 4.58 -30.04
N LEU A 621 -2.02 5.00 -31.00
CA LEU A 621 -3.46 5.10 -30.79
C LEU A 621 -4.07 3.72 -30.48
N HIS A 622 -3.63 2.65 -31.15
CA HIS A 622 -4.08 1.28 -30.86
C HIS A 622 -3.69 0.83 -29.46
N GLN A 623 -2.46 1.09 -29.03
CA GLN A 623 -1.97 0.75 -27.69
C GLN A 623 -2.75 1.51 -26.61
N TYR A 624 -2.95 2.81 -26.80
CA TYR A 624 -3.77 3.65 -25.93
C TYR A 624 -5.20 3.13 -25.81
N LEU A 625 -5.83 2.81 -26.94
CA LEU A 625 -7.18 2.24 -26.99
C LEU A 625 -7.25 0.91 -26.25
N GLY A 626 -6.27 0.03 -26.47
CA GLY A 626 -6.22 -1.29 -25.84
C GLY A 626 -6.22 -1.22 -24.31
N TRP A 627 -5.45 -0.30 -23.73
CA TRP A 627 -5.39 -0.12 -22.28
C TRP A 627 -6.64 0.55 -21.73
N ASN A 628 -7.00 1.73 -22.24
CA ASN A 628 -8.07 2.53 -21.65
C ASN A 628 -9.45 1.89 -21.81
N VAL A 629 -9.70 1.19 -22.92
CA VAL A 629 -10.95 0.44 -23.09
C VAL A 629 -10.98 -0.74 -22.12
N ALA A 630 -9.90 -1.52 -22.02
CA ALA A 630 -9.83 -2.65 -21.10
C ALA A 630 -9.99 -2.23 -19.63
N ASP A 631 -9.31 -1.16 -19.22
CA ASP A 631 -9.41 -0.60 -17.87
C ASP A 631 -10.85 -0.19 -17.56
N HIS A 632 -11.51 0.54 -18.47
CA HIS A 632 -12.91 0.93 -18.28
C HIS A 632 -13.86 -0.27 -18.20
N ILE A 633 -13.65 -1.31 -19.01
CA ILE A 633 -14.41 -2.57 -18.94
C ILE A 633 -14.27 -3.22 -17.55
N LEU A 634 -13.05 -3.29 -17.01
CA LEU A 634 -12.76 -3.89 -15.70
C LEU A 634 -13.34 -3.06 -14.55
N GLU A 635 -13.14 -1.74 -14.57
CA GLU A 635 -13.64 -0.81 -13.55
C GLU A 635 -15.17 -0.82 -13.47
N THR A 636 -15.84 -0.82 -14.62
CA THR A 636 -17.31 -0.82 -14.69
C THR A 636 -17.93 -2.21 -14.68
N ARG A 637 -17.11 -3.27 -14.54
CA ARG A 637 -17.52 -4.68 -14.46
C ARG A 637 -18.48 -5.09 -15.58
N LYS A 638 -18.17 -4.71 -16.82
CA LYS A 638 -18.98 -5.10 -17.98
C LYS A 638 -18.99 -6.63 -18.12
N PRO A 639 -20.07 -7.22 -18.65
CA PRO A 639 -20.25 -8.66 -18.70
C PRO A 639 -19.32 -9.37 -19.71
N SER A 640 -18.72 -8.64 -20.63
CA SER A 640 -17.75 -9.17 -21.59
C SER A 640 -16.67 -8.15 -21.90
N ASP A 641 -15.53 -8.63 -22.38
CA ASP A 641 -14.46 -7.78 -22.85
C ASP A 641 -14.84 -7.03 -24.15
N GLN A 642 -14.21 -5.88 -24.33
CA GLN A 642 -14.12 -5.16 -25.58
C GLN A 642 -12.64 -4.92 -25.88
N THR A 643 -12.11 -5.55 -26.93
CA THR A 643 -10.68 -5.48 -27.27
C THR A 643 -10.50 -4.83 -28.64
N PRO A 644 -10.10 -3.54 -28.69
CA PRO A 644 -9.80 -2.86 -29.94
C PRO A 644 -8.71 -3.57 -30.74
N GLN A 645 -8.90 -3.70 -32.05
CA GLN A 645 -7.91 -4.28 -32.97
C GLN A 645 -7.35 -3.23 -33.92
N LEU A 646 -6.11 -3.44 -34.36
CA LEU A 646 -5.49 -2.71 -35.45
C LEU A 646 -4.87 -3.71 -36.45
N VAL A 647 -5.18 -3.56 -37.73
CA VAL A 647 -4.57 -4.31 -38.83
C VAL A 647 -3.92 -3.36 -39.84
N GLY A 648 -2.76 -3.78 -40.34
CA GLY A 648 -1.98 -3.08 -41.35
C GLY A 648 -0.92 -2.15 -40.75
N ASN A 649 -0.78 -0.95 -41.32
CA ASN A 649 0.33 -0.04 -41.03
C ASN A 649 0.19 0.64 -39.66
N LYS A 650 1.12 0.33 -38.75
CA LYS A 650 1.17 0.91 -37.39
C LYS A 650 1.83 2.28 -37.35
N ASP A 651 2.74 2.56 -38.27
CA ASP A 651 3.50 3.82 -38.33
C ASP A 651 2.73 4.93 -39.05
N ARG A 652 1.48 4.66 -39.45
CA ARG A 652 0.60 5.64 -40.09
C ARG A 652 0.33 6.79 -39.13
N LEU A 653 0.90 7.94 -39.48
CA LEU A 653 0.66 9.20 -38.79
C LEU A 653 -0.79 9.67 -38.99
N LEU A 654 -1.47 9.99 -37.89
CA LEU A 654 -2.85 10.47 -37.86
C LEU A 654 -2.92 11.96 -37.53
N ALA A 655 -2.23 12.42 -36.49
CA ALA A 655 -2.17 13.82 -36.07
C ALA A 655 -0.75 14.24 -35.69
N VAL A 656 -0.48 15.55 -35.74
CA VAL A 656 0.78 16.17 -35.29
C VAL A 656 0.45 17.48 -34.62
N TYR A 657 1.03 17.73 -33.45
CA TYR A 657 0.78 18.95 -32.66
C TYR A 657 2.06 19.76 -32.46
N SER A 658 1.91 21.02 -32.06
CA SER A 658 3.02 21.83 -31.59
C SER A 658 3.50 21.32 -30.24
N GLY A 659 4.81 21.24 -30.03
CA GLY A 659 5.44 20.79 -28.77
C GLY A 659 5.15 21.63 -27.52
N GLU A 660 4.24 22.60 -27.66
CA GLU A 660 3.55 23.26 -26.56
C GLU A 660 2.05 23.06 -26.80
N GLN A 661 1.44 22.19 -26.01
CA GLN A 661 0.00 22.18 -25.76
C GLN A 661 -0.19 22.13 -24.23
N PRO A 662 -1.20 22.84 -23.71
CA PRO A 662 -1.26 23.40 -22.35
C PRO A 662 -1.45 22.41 -21.19
#